data_AF-A0A5C9EUM6-F1
#
_entry.id   AF-A0A5C9EUM6-F1
#
_cell.length_a   1.000
_cell.length_b   1.000
_cell.length_c   1.000
_cell.angle_alpha   90.00
_cell.angle_beta   90.00
_cell.angle_gamma   90.00
#
_symmetry.space_group_name_H-M   'P 1'
#
loop_
_entity.id
_entity.type
_entity.pdbx_description
1 polymer ?
#
loop_
_entity_poly.entity_id
_entity_poly.type
_entity_poly.pdbx_seq_one_letter_code
_entity_poly.pdbx_strand_id
1 'polypeptide(L)'
;MKKSKRSIIFFALISILLGFNIFFTVVAFQLFPTYGGYSRQILFIKPNEDTGQAGYFIMVDELSPQARNYDIDWLLHSRGDLKVADDRKSVSFKVQSYVSNDNITLNATFLEPIDAISSEEGIFCPKNYDEGNNYPDIDTTYIKARYSGANHPLMSTILYPKNDSNTAQQIPEITSLPDGLKKIGDNDFLYYRDERASVQFSSPNIEFDGELFFIRRNNTNTSKIEYCFLQEAKYLKFENNISFQSSEPLTNILITYFNSSQISGYINGQNSQVQIFCPFIPEMIKINGDNTTISYANNLTTLSISDSCSFVISNSDKYYNPEKNQLTEPIPTPSMPTKDKWGINMNLFAGLTHPYILYNNSELEDLRNKIADSNKPWNNWTDTYIGDIDIELARDPEFYEDDQRRHAVYKLALDFTLNNNASVLNKLKEYLLDMGSITHYSADLRRAKSVEAYAIAFDMIYQNLTSNERSTIYNLLYEHAEPLKRMDLYHRNNHRVVDAGALGLAGLVLQDEEMINIATETCLDYFYNQNPADGGSFEGYSYMAFAFFHMSQFTTGLKRLGAFNFYEDDQILASYDYMAETLGPLGMPGSFEDCTFDRDIQEVLLFAAAQVNNTSPKRAARYQYIWEERQNNSQYISTNDYGYLLGANPSFHRILLYNVNETIQSEPFESRKEVWKASSMAYLRSGDTDGLFMPFSCKNYDQNHPHQDENSFELWAYGAYIANNPGYPGWGEKFHTWSQSTEGANALLIGGSDQLQVEANGLSTSISAPYFSIVRGDGTELYNDLGSFAYSPEPFILLFANMTILALCGVLYVLISRDISITSESIEKIKQKFKPSNFKDEVSSSQIPQQPSRKELVKLSYTHPFQVQEVLFEERYFEKNWKFLNRTIHLFLGGLLISFFLISCVDVTNTIIYHSQYHEDKYNLVFDILPYVIMGIYIIGSLLMGLLIYGFSKIYGRTNRLTVNKIAKTQSISIDNEKLSSLSTLSFLWIFPIIIFTGVLMLFTTVQDLKVAIHGLWTELNSINDVYDIMVSVLIGVIYNFGWIMLFGIPFIFLASWIFARGIKQLSERKISSKRIWKSPLIGYLLMFVVLFLLYMMLYIAFKSVFSLISIEAIVN
;
A
#
# COMPACT_ATOMS: atom_id res chain seq x y z
N MET A 1 14.03 -15.57 60.44
CA MET A 1 12.86 -16.20 59.80
C MET A 1 13.32 -17.12 58.68
N LYS A 2 13.13 -18.45 58.77
CA LYS A 2 13.36 -19.36 57.64
C LYS A 2 12.26 -19.14 56.59
N LYS A 3 12.57 -18.49 55.47
CA LYS A 3 11.65 -18.39 54.32
C LYS A 3 11.22 -19.81 53.95
N SER A 4 9.91 -20.06 53.81
CA SER A 4 9.43 -21.40 53.48
C SER A 4 9.96 -21.79 52.11
N LYS A 5 10.37 -23.06 51.91
CA LYS A 5 10.83 -23.58 50.60
C LYS A 5 9.85 -23.22 49.47
N ARG A 6 8.55 -23.14 49.77
CA ARG A 6 7.48 -22.77 48.82
C ARG A 6 7.54 -21.31 48.37
N SER A 7 7.94 -20.39 49.25
CA SER A 7 8.13 -18.98 48.90
C SER A 7 9.34 -18.82 48.00
N ILE A 8 10.41 -19.57 48.26
CA ILE A 8 11.60 -19.58 47.40
C ILE A 8 11.24 -20.11 46.01
N ILE A 9 10.50 -21.22 45.91
CA ILE A 9 10.04 -21.78 44.63
C ILE A 9 9.13 -20.80 43.87
N PHE A 10 8.19 -20.14 44.56
CA PHE A 10 7.30 -19.17 43.92
C PHE A 10 8.07 -17.95 43.38
N PHE A 11 8.99 -17.37 44.16
CA PHE A 11 9.83 -16.27 43.67
C PHE A 11 10.74 -16.72 42.53
N ALA A 12 11.30 -17.93 42.61
CA ALA A 12 12.10 -18.48 41.51
C ALA A 12 11.28 -18.60 40.23
N LEU A 13 10.05 -19.12 40.28
CA LEU A 13 9.18 -19.22 39.11
C LEU A 13 8.78 -17.86 38.54
N ILE A 14 8.42 -16.89 39.38
CA ILE A 14 8.10 -15.52 38.93
C ILE A 14 9.33 -14.84 38.32
N SER A 15 10.51 -15.00 38.92
CA SER A 15 11.76 -14.46 38.40
C SER A 15 12.16 -15.11 37.08
N ILE A 16 11.95 -16.43 36.92
CA ILE A 16 12.18 -17.14 35.66
C ILE A 16 11.25 -16.59 34.58
N LEU A 17 9.94 -16.47 34.86
CA LEU A 17 8.98 -15.92 33.92
C LEU A 17 9.31 -14.48 33.54
N LEU A 18 9.66 -13.64 34.52
CA LEU A 18 10.08 -12.26 34.25
C LEU A 18 11.35 -12.23 33.38
N GLY A 19 12.33 -13.07 33.68
CA GLY A 19 13.57 -13.21 32.90
C GLY A 19 13.30 -13.63 31.45
N PHE A 20 12.40 -14.60 31.23
CA PHE A 20 12.00 -14.99 29.88
C PHE A 20 11.29 -13.86 29.14
N ASN A 21 10.38 -13.12 29.79
CA ASN A 21 9.70 -12.00 29.13
C ASN A 21 10.70 -10.90 28.72
N ILE A 22 11.62 -10.50 29.61
CA ILE A 22 12.68 -9.53 29.27
C ILE A 22 13.56 -10.06 28.14
N PHE A 23 13.94 -11.35 28.19
CA PHE A 23 14.70 -11.99 27.13
C PHE A 23 13.97 -11.90 25.79
N PHE A 24 12.68 -12.26 25.74
CA PHE A 24 11.88 -12.13 24.51
C PHE A 24 11.72 -10.68 24.05
N THR A 25 11.64 -9.70 24.97
CA THR A 25 11.62 -8.27 24.60
C THR A 25 12.91 -7.88 23.89
N VAL A 26 14.04 -8.23 24.49
CA VAL A 26 15.37 -7.90 23.95
C VAL A 26 15.59 -8.62 22.63
N VAL A 27 15.21 -9.89 22.53
CA VAL A 27 15.30 -10.66 21.28
C VAL A 27 14.39 -10.08 20.21
N ALA A 28 13.17 -9.66 20.52
CA ALA A 28 12.27 -9.03 19.55
C ALA A 28 12.85 -7.71 19.01
N PHE A 29 13.40 -6.84 19.88
CA PHE A 29 14.07 -5.61 19.42
C PHE A 29 15.35 -5.88 18.61
N GLN A 30 16.01 -7.02 18.81
CA GLN A 30 17.16 -7.43 18.00
C GLN A 30 16.76 -8.08 16.68
N LEU A 31 15.62 -8.76 16.64
CA LEU A 31 15.08 -9.39 15.43
C LEU A 31 14.37 -8.39 14.51
N PHE A 32 13.80 -7.33 15.07
CA PHE A 32 13.03 -6.32 14.34
C PHE A 32 13.61 -4.91 14.56
N PRO A 33 14.79 -4.63 13.99
CA PRO A 33 15.46 -3.35 14.14
C PRO A 33 14.69 -2.22 13.42
N THR A 34 14.75 -1.01 13.99
CA THR A 34 14.33 0.22 13.30
C THR A 34 15.55 0.83 12.62
N TYR A 35 15.65 0.72 11.29
CA TYR A 35 16.71 1.40 10.55
C TYR A 35 16.38 2.88 10.28
N GLY A 36 15.11 3.29 10.44
CA GLY A 36 14.62 4.62 10.13
C GLY A 36 14.34 4.74 8.63
N GLY A 37 14.86 5.80 8.04
CA GLY A 37 14.79 6.08 6.61
C GLY A 37 15.49 7.40 6.26
N TYR A 38 15.08 8.01 5.17
CA TYR A 38 15.65 9.26 4.69
C TYR A 38 14.62 10.09 3.93
N SER A 39 14.90 11.40 3.81
CA SER A 39 14.23 12.26 2.84
C SER A 39 15.20 12.62 1.72
N ARG A 40 14.71 12.67 0.49
CA ARG A 40 15.51 13.03 -0.70
C ARG A 40 15.00 14.33 -1.28
N GLN A 41 15.89 15.30 -1.41
CA GLN A 41 15.62 16.57 -2.05
C GLN A 41 16.37 16.64 -3.38
N ILE A 42 15.66 16.91 -4.47
CA ILE A 42 16.22 17.05 -5.81
C ILE A 42 16.07 18.51 -6.25
N LEU A 43 17.19 19.17 -6.53
CA LEU A 43 17.26 20.48 -7.15
C LEU A 43 17.62 20.27 -8.62
N PHE A 44 16.69 20.56 -9.51
CA PHE A 44 16.91 20.52 -10.95
C PHE A 44 17.29 21.90 -11.46
N ILE A 45 18.54 22.01 -11.88
CA ILE A 45 19.09 23.21 -12.48
C ILE A 45 18.85 23.12 -13.97
N LYS A 46 17.87 23.88 -14.48
CA LYS A 46 17.44 23.76 -15.87
C LYS A 46 18.49 24.32 -16.83
N PRO A 47 18.64 23.74 -18.03
CA PRO A 47 19.49 24.32 -19.06
C PRO A 47 19.01 25.73 -19.41
N ASN A 48 19.96 26.61 -19.74
CA ASN A 48 19.67 27.97 -20.17
C ASN A 48 20.24 28.17 -21.57
N GLU A 49 19.36 28.13 -22.57
CA GLU A 49 19.71 28.22 -23.99
C GLU A 49 20.37 29.56 -24.34
N ASP A 50 19.93 30.66 -23.72
CA ASP A 50 20.47 32.01 -23.97
C ASP A 50 21.96 32.13 -23.58
N THR A 51 22.38 31.34 -22.59
CA THR A 51 23.74 31.37 -22.06
C THR A 51 24.57 30.14 -22.44
N GLY A 52 23.95 29.16 -23.12
CA GLY A 52 24.56 27.87 -23.43
C GLY A 52 24.89 27.02 -22.20
N GLN A 53 24.31 27.33 -21.04
CA GLN A 53 24.53 26.55 -19.82
C GLN A 53 23.76 25.23 -19.89
N ALA A 54 24.46 24.12 -19.64
CA ALA A 54 23.83 22.81 -19.51
C ALA A 54 23.06 22.71 -18.17
N GLY A 55 22.01 21.89 -18.19
CA GLY A 55 21.25 21.56 -16.99
C GLY A 55 21.87 20.37 -16.24
N TYR A 56 21.60 20.29 -14.94
CA TYR A 56 22.08 19.23 -14.08
C TYR A 56 21.21 19.11 -12.82
N PHE A 57 21.42 18.06 -12.04
CA PHE A 57 20.64 17.81 -10.82
C PHE A 57 21.56 17.77 -9.61
N ILE A 58 21.08 18.29 -8.49
CA ILE A 58 21.71 18.13 -7.17
C ILE A 58 20.72 17.35 -6.32
N MET A 59 21.17 16.22 -5.78
CA MET A 59 20.42 15.47 -4.79
C MET A 59 21.01 15.72 -3.42
N VAL A 60 20.14 15.84 -2.42
CA VAL A 60 20.51 15.94 -1.01
C VAL A 60 19.67 14.91 -0.26
N ASP A 61 20.33 13.88 0.23
CA ASP A 61 19.75 12.82 1.04
C ASP A 61 19.98 13.14 2.52
N GLU A 62 18.89 13.30 3.27
CA GLU A 62 18.90 13.57 4.71
C GLU A 62 18.47 12.33 5.49
N LEU A 63 19.40 11.77 6.26
CA LEU A 63 19.18 10.58 7.05
C LEU A 63 18.44 10.90 8.34
N SER A 64 17.40 10.10 8.62
CA SER A 64 16.74 10.07 9.92
C SER A 64 17.75 9.76 11.06
N PRO A 65 17.49 10.19 12.31
CA PRO A 65 18.38 9.94 13.44
C PRO A 65 18.78 8.46 13.63
N GLN A 66 17.88 7.54 13.29
CA GLN A 66 18.10 6.09 13.37
C GLN A 66 19.05 5.61 12.26
N ALA A 67 18.83 6.04 11.01
CA ALA A 67 19.63 5.66 9.84
C ALA A 67 21.10 6.07 9.98
N ARG A 68 21.39 7.15 10.72
CA ARG A 68 22.75 7.61 11.02
C ARG A 68 23.60 6.58 11.77
N ASN A 69 23.02 5.53 12.33
CA ASN A 69 23.79 4.48 13.03
C ASN A 69 24.30 3.37 12.10
N TYR A 70 24.04 3.47 10.80
CA TYR A 70 24.33 2.43 9.82
C TYR A 70 25.21 2.95 8.67
N ASP A 71 25.84 2.02 7.98
CA ASP A 71 26.44 2.30 6.68
C ASP A 71 25.31 2.41 5.63
N ILE A 72 25.48 3.35 4.71
CA ILE A 72 24.51 3.62 3.67
C ILE A 72 25.14 3.30 2.33
N ASP A 73 24.45 2.52 1.50
CA ASP A 73 24.84 2.30 0.10
C ASP A 73 23.95 3.16 -0.80
N TRP A 74 24.55 4.15 -1.46
CA TRP A 74 23.87 4.95 -2.49
C TRP A 74 23.96 4.23 -3.84
N LEU A 75 22.82 4.00 -4.47
CA LEU A 75 22.70 3.17 -5.67
C LEU A 75 22.52 4.01 -6.94
N LEU A 76 23.21 3.62 -8.01
CA LEU A 76 22.99 4.17 -9.35
C LEU A 76 23.22 3.10 -10.41
N HIS A 77 22.14 2.78 -11.12
CA HIS A 77 22.05 1.83 -12.22
C HIS A 77 22.15 2.54 -13.56
N SER A 78 22.90 1.95 -14.48
CA SER A 78 22.98 2.43 -15.85
C SER A 78 23.27 1.30 -16.81
N ARG A 79 22.83 1.47 -18.06
CA ARG A 79 23.13 0.56 -19.19
C ARG A 79 24.49 0.86 -19.84
N GLY A 80 25.20 1.86 -19.33
CA GLY A 80 26.43 2.38 -19.93
C GLY A 80 27.71 1.80 -19.34
N ASP A 81 28.82 2.07 -20.03
CA ASP A 81 30.15 1.71 -19.54
C ASP A 81 30.47 2.51 -18.28
N LEU A 82 30.66 1.80 -17.16
CA LEU A 82 31.05 2.39 -15.89
C LEU A 82 32.54 2.73 -15.87
N LYS A 83 32.85 3.94 -15.40
CA LYS A 83 34.19 4.35 -15.00
C LYS A 83 34.16 5.02 -13.64
N VAL A 84 34.93 4.48 -12.70
CA VAL A 84 35.16 5.09 -11.38
C VAL A 84 36.38 6.00 -11.45
N ALA A 85 36.28 7.23 -10.94
CA ALA A 85 37.42 8.14 -10.88
C ALA A 85 38.48 7.64 -9.88
N ASP A 86 39.76 7.94 -10.15
CA ASP A 86 40.88 7.49 -9.30
C ASP A 86 40.78 7.99 -7.85
N ASP A 87 40.18 9.17 -7.65
CA ASP A 87 39.95 9.75 -6.32
C ASP A 87 38.69 9.23 -5.62
N ARG A 88 37.90 8.38 -6.30
CA ARG A 88 36.63 7.82 -5.85
C ARG A 88 35.59 8.86 -5.43
N LYS A 89 35.71 10.10 -5.93
CA LYS A 89 34.71 11.16 -5.68
C LYS A 89 33.64 11.21 -6.75
N SER A 90 33.87 10.56 -7.88
CA SER A 90 32.86 10.48 -8.94
C SER A 90 32.90 9.15 -9.66
N VAL A 91 31.77 8.85 -10.28
CA VAL A 91 31.65 7.81 -11.30
C VAL A 91 31.08 8.44 -12.57
N SER A 92 31.36 7.83 -13.70
CA SER A 92 30.74 8.20 -14.97
C SER A 92 30.21 6.97 -15.68
N PHE A 93 29.00 7.06 -16.21
CA PHE A 93 28.41 6.08 -17.10
C PHE A 93 28.32 6.68 -18.50
N LYS A 94 28.77 5.93 -19.51
CA LYS A 94 28.71 6.36 -20.89
C LYS A 94 27.74 5.49 -21.68
N VAL A 95 26.70 6.11 -22.21
CA VAL A 95 25.61 5.44 -22.94
C VAL A 95 25.48 6.09 -24.32
N GLN A 96 25.13 5.32 -25.34
CA GLN A 96 24.83 5.89 -26.65
C GLN A 96 23.43 6.51 -26.67
N SER A 97 23.28 7.67 -27.30
CA SER A 97 21.95 8.27 -27.55
C SER A 97 21.11 7.34 -28.44
N TYR A 98 19.81 7.27 -28.16
CA TYR A 98 18.89 6.55 -29.04
C TYR A 98 18.63 7.33 -30.32
N VAL A 99 18.64 8.67 -30.26
CA VAL A 99 18.25 9.54 -31.39
C VAL A 99 19.41 9.89 -32.33
N SER A 100 20.65 9.79 -31.84
CA SER A 100 21.85 10.26 -32.53
C SER A 100 23.04 9.32 -32.30
N ASN A 101 24.10 9.48 -33.08
CA ASN A 101 25.35 8.73 -32.86
C ASN A 101 26.19 9.28 -31.70
N ASP A 102 25.66 10.24 -30.95
CA ASP A 102 26.39 10.85 -29.85
C ASP A 102 26.48 9.88 -28.68
N ASN A 103 27.58 9.98 -27.94
CA ASN A 103 27.66 9.37 -26.63
C ASN A 103 27.25 10.38 -25.57
N ILE A 104 26.46 9.93 -24.62
CA ILE A 104 26.01 10.70 -23.48
C ILE A 104 26.72 10.16 -22.24
N THR A 105 27.42 11.04 -21.54
CA THR A 105 28.08 10.71 -20.28
C THR A 105 27.25 11.27 -19.13
N LEU A 106 26.84 10.41 -18.21
CA LEU A 106 26.35 10.83 -16.89
C LEU A 106 27.52 10.83 -15.91
N ASN A 107 27.88 11.98 -15.37
CA ASN A 107 28.83 12.05 -14.25
C ASN A 107 28.07 12.23 -12.93
N ALA A 108 28.25 11.28 -12.01
CA ALA A 108 27.75 11.39 -10.64
C ALA A 108 28.93 11.73 -9.71
N THR A 109 28.89 12.90 -9.06
CA THR A 109 29.93 13.36 -8.13
C THR A 109 29.39 13.46 -6.72
N PHE A 110 30.07 12.83 -5.78
CA PHE A 110 29.75 12.83 -4.35
C PHE A 110 30.47 13.99 -3.65
N LEU A 111 29.74 14.78 -2.85
CA LEU A 111 30.30 15.96 -2.17
C LEU A 111 30.89 15.63 -0.79
N GLU A 112 30.50 14.50 -0.23
CA GLU A 112 31.02 13.87 0.97
C GLU A 112 32.05 12.79 0.62
N PRO A 113 32.94 12.45 1.57
CA PRO A 113 33.77 11.25 1.46
C PRO A 113 32.93 9.98 1.28
N ILE A 114 33.32 9.17 0.30
CA ILE A 114 32.80 7.81 0.07
C ILE A 114 33.85 6.81 0.58
N ASP A 115 33.42 5.88 1.42
CA ASP A 115 34.29 4.86 2.02
C ASP A 115 34.69 3.80 0.99
N ALA A 116 33.73 3.38 0.16
CA ALA A 116 33.94 2.43 -0.92
C ALA A 116 32.97 2.66 -2.08
N ILE A 117 33.42 2.39 -3.31
CA ILE A 117 32.57 2.24 -4.48
C ILE A 117 32.78 0.82 -4.98
N SER A 118 31.74 -0.01 -4.94
CA SER A 118 31.72 -1.29 -5.67
C SER A 118 30.89 -1.16 -6.94
N SER A 119 31.19 -2.03 -7.89
CA SER A 119 30.43 -2.21 -9.12
C SER A 119 29.84 -3.61 -9.07
N GLU A 120 28.57 -3.73 -9.41
CA GLU A 120 27.83 -4.97 -9.42
C GLU A 120 27.05 -5.09 -10.73
N GLU A 121 26.60 -6.30 -11.06
CA GLU A 121 25.75 -6.59 -12.21
C GLU A 121 24.28 -6.41 -11.83
N GLY A 122 23.53 -5.68 -12.66
CA GLY A 122 22.09 -5.47 -12.51
C GLY A 122 21.33 -5.98 -13.73
N ILE A 123 20.00 -5.88 -13.66
CA ILE A 123 19.11 -6.26 -14.76
C ILE A 123 18.18 -5.09 -15.08
N PHE A 124 17.94 -4.87 -16.36
CA PHE A 124 16.94 -3.95 -16.90
C PHE A 124 15.91 -4.73 -17.72
N CYS A 125 14.63 -4.49 -17.50
CA CYS A 125 13.49 -5.19 -18.09
C CYS A 125 12.44 -4.22 -18.66
N PRO A 126 12.73 -3.57 -19.80
CA PRO A 126 11.80 -2.71 -20.52
C PRO A 126 10.61 -3.47 -21.13
N LYS A 127 10.61 -4.80 -21.12
CA LYS A 127 9.51 -5.65 -21.55
C LYS A 127 9.54 -6.96 -20.74
N ASN A 128 8.45 -7.73 -20.81
CA ASN A 128 8.42 -9.07 -20.26
C ASN A 128 9.64 -9.87 -20.74
N TYR A 129 10.30 -10.51 -19.79
CA TYR A 129 11.49 -11.32 -20.00
C TYR A 129 11.12 -12.59 -20.79
N ASP A 130 11.99 -12.95 -21.73
CA ASP A 130 11.85 -14.15 -22.56
C ASP A 130 13.25 -14.66 -22.88
N GLU A 131 13.60 -15.86 -22.37
CA GLU A 131 14.94 -16.46 -22.51
C GLU A 131 15.44 -16.56 -23.96
N GLY A 132 14.52 -16.57 -24.95
CA GLY A 132 14.85 -16.64 -26.37
C GLY A 132 14.92 -15.29 -27.09
N ASN A 133 14.50 -14.19 -26.46
CA ASN A 133 14.28 -12.89 -27.12
C ASN A 133 14.72 -11.71 -26.25
N ASN A 134 15.90 -11.83 -25.66
CA ASN A 134 16.52 -10.78 -24.88
C ASN A 134 17.02 -9.62 -25.76
N TYR A 135 17.02 -8.44 -25.17
CA TYR A 135 17.51 -7.20 -25.78
C TYR A 135 18.99 -6.99 -25.39
N PRO A 136 19.75 -6.22 -26.17
CA PRO A 136 21.21 -6.09 -25.99
C PRO A 136 21.64 -5.53 -24.63
N ASP A 137 20.73 -4.85 -23.94
CA ASP A 137 20.95 -4.07 -22.72
C ASP A 137 20.18 -4.61 -21.51
N ILE A 138 19.88 -5.92 -21.50
CA ILE A 138 19.30 -6.60 -20.33
C ILE A 138 20.24 -6.58 -19.14
N ASP A 139 21.51 -6.87 -19.37
CA ASP A 139 22.53 -6.83 -18.32
C ASP A 139 22.98 -5.38 -18.17
N THR A 140 22.86 -4.86 -16.96
CA THR A 140 23.28 -3.50 -16.61
C THR A 140 24.41 -3.54 -15.60
N THR A 141 25.05 -2.39 -15.39
CA THR A 141 26.01 -2.22 -14.32
C THR A 141 25.50 -1.15 -13.39
N TYR A 142 25.66 -1.38 -12.10
CA TYR A 142 25.34 -0.37 -11.11
C TYR A 142 26.44 -0.27 -10.06
N ILE A 143 26.42 0.83 -9.33
CA ILE A 143 27.37 1.07 -8.25
C ILE A 143 26.68 1.06 -6.89
N LYS A 144 27.42 0.63 -5.87
CA LYS A 144 27.14 0.91 -4.45
C LYS A 144 28.21 1.87 -3.94
N ALA A 145 27.84 3.13 -3.77
CA ALA A 145 28.70 4.14 -3.15
C ALA A 145 28.43 4.17 -1.64
N ARG A 146 29.26 3.46 -0.87
CA ARG A 146 29.11 3.29 0.57
C ARG A 146 29.65 4.48 1.35
N TYR A 147 28.89 4.97 2.32
CA TYR A 147 29.35 5.97 3.28
C TYR A 147 28.80 5.72 4.68
N SER A 148 29.51 6.22 5.70
CA SER A 148 29.04 6.16 7.09
C SER A 148 27.97 7.22 7.39
N GLY A 149 26.74 6.80 7.68
CA GLY A 149 25.65 7.70 8.06
C GLY A 149 25.92 8.49 9.35
N ALA A 150 26.79 7.97 10.23
CA ALA A 150 27.16 8.63 11.48
C ALA A 150 28.03 9.87 11.23
N ASN A 151 28.89 9.80 10.20
CA ASN A 151 29.80 10.88 9.83
C ASN A 151 29.16 11.87 8.85
N HIS A 152 28.22 11.37 8.04
CA HIS A 152 27.59 12.11 6.95
C HIS A 152 26.06 11.94 7.00
N PRO A 153 25.37 12.60 7.95
CA PRO A 153 23.91 12.55 8.06
C PRO A 153 23.19 13.24 6.87
N LEU A 154 23.92 14.09 6.16
CA LEU A 154 23.54 14.66 4.87
C LEU A 154 24.54 14.20 3.82
N MET A 155 24.05 13.66 2.72
CA MET A 155 24.84 13.29 1.54
C MET A 155 24.33 14.05 0.33
N SER A 156 25.22 14.72 -0.40
CA SER A 156 24.85 15.39 -1.64
C SER A 156 25.59 14.79 -2.84
N THR A 157 24.82 14.56 -3.91
CA THR A 157 25.31 14.02 -5.17
C THR A 157 24.90 14.94 -6.31
N ILE A 158 25.87 15.28 -7.18
CA ILE A 158 25.61 16.04 -8.40
C ILE A 158 25.53 15.06 -9.57
N LEU A 159 24.41 15.07 -10.28
CA LEU A 159 24.21 14.33 -11.52
C LEU A 159 24.31 15.30 -12.69
N TYR A 160 25.42 15.20 -13.44
CA TYR A 160 25.71 16.05 -14.58
C TYR A 160 25.71 15.23 -15.88
N PRO A 161 24.60 15.26 -16.65
CA PRO A 161 24.59 14.68 -17.98
C PRO A 161 25.36 15.57 -18.97
N LYS A 162 26.07 14.95 -19.90
CA LYS A 162 26.84 15.63 -20.95
C LYS A 162 26.67 14.92 -22.28
N ASN A 163 26.42 15.67 -23.35
CA ASN A 163 26.61 15.17 -24.71
C ASN A 163 28.10 15.29 -25.08
N ASP A 164 28.79 14.16 -25.28
CA ASP A 164 30.22 14.11 -25.57
C ASP A 164 30.60 14.78 -26.91
N SER A 165 29.66 14.84 -27.86
CA SER A 165 29.85 15.52 -29.14
C SER A 165 29.79 17.05 -28.99
N ASN A 166 29.16 17.57 -27.94
CA ASN A 166 29.14 18.99 -27.65
C ASN A 166 30.40 19.41 -26.89
N THR A 167 31.41 19.87 -27.63
CA THR A 167 32.71 20.29 -27.05
C THR A 167 32.61 21.53 -26.15
N ALA A 168 31.54 22.31 -26.24
CA ALA A 168 31.29 23.43 -25.34
C ALA A 168 30.81 22.96 -23.96
N GLN A 169 30.22 21.76 -23.86
CA GLN A 169 29.84 21.19 -22.57
C GLN A 169 31.08 20.59 -21.88
N GLN A 170 31.36 21.13 -20.70
CA GLN A 170 32.37 20.58 -19.80
C GLN A 170 31.68 20.13 -18.52
N ILE A 171 32.16 19.02 -17.93
CA ILE A 171 31.77 18.65 -16.58
C ILE A 171 32.40 19.71 -15.67
N PRO A 172 31.60 20.45 -14.87
CA PRO A 172 32.12 21.52 -14.04
C PRO A 172 33.09 20.95 -13.00
N GLU A 173 34.17 21.70 -12.73
CA GLU A 173 35.02 21.37 -11.59
C GLU A 173 34.23 21.62 -10.29
N ILE A 174 34.21 20.61 -9.41
CA ILE A 174 33.54 20.69 -8.12
C ILE A 174 34.61 20.80 -7.03
N THR A 175 34.60 21.92 -6.32
CA THR A 175 35.58 22.21 -5.26
C THR A 175 34.89 22.41 -3.93
N SER A 176 35.37 21.70 -2.89
CA SER A 176 34.96 21.93 -1.51
C SER A 176 35.92 22.94 -0.87
N LEU A 177 35.39 24.08 -0.45
CA LEU A 177 36.16 25.10 0.26
C LEU A 177 36.30 24.73 1.76
N PRO A 178 37.31 25.27 2.47
CA PRO A 178 37.62 24.88 3.86
C PRO A 178 36.50 25.11 4.88
N ASP A 179 35.55 25.97 4.57
CA ASP A 179 34.39 26.38 5.38
C ASP A 179 33.12 25.57 5.09
N GLY A 180 33.23 24.54 4.24
CA GLY A 180 32.12 23.67 3.86
C GLY A 180 31.33 24.16 2.64
N LEU A 181 31.63 25.36 2.11
CA LEU A 181 31.03 25.86 0.87
C LEU A 181 31.48 25.00 -0.31
N LYS A 182 30.53 24.54 -1.12
CA LYS A 182 30.82 23.80 -2.34
C LYS A 182 30.65 24.73 -3.52
N LYS A 183 31.65 24.78 -4.40
CA LYS A 183 31.63 25.55 -5.65
C LYS A 183 31.53 24.56 -6.82
N ILE A 184 30.51 24.73 -7.67
CA ILE A 184 30.21 23.88 -8.84
C ILE A 184 30.44 24.72 -10.10
N GLY A 185 31.53 24.45 -10.81
CA GLY A 185 31.99 25.36 -11.86
C GLY A 185 32.27 26.74 -11.30
N ASP A 186 32.19 27.80 -12.12
CA ASP A 186 32.56 29.15 -11.65
C ASP A 186 31.44 29.96 -10.99
N ASN A 187 30.19 29.58 -11.23
CA ASN A 187 29.04 30.43 -10.93
C ASN A 187 28.11 29.87 -9.86
N ASP A 188 28.19 28.57 -9.54
CA ASP A 188 27.22 27.94 -8.65
C ASP A 188 27.84 27.60 -7.29
N PHE A 189 27.12 27.92 -6.22
CA PHE A 189 27.55 27.72 -4.85
C PHE A 189 26.46 26.99 -4.07
N LEU A 190 26.85 25.94 -3.35
CA LEU A 190 25.98 25.09 -2.56
C LEU A 190 26.52 25.01 -1.13
N TYR A 191 25.61 25.12 -0.16
CA TYR A 191 25.89 24.91 1.25
C TYR A 191 24.70 24.20 1.89
N TYR A 192 24.95 23.27 2.80
CA TYR A 192 23.93 22.60 3.60
C TYR A 192 24.49 22.16 4.95
N ARG A 193 23.61 22.00 5.93
CA ARG A 193 23.89 21.46 7.27
C ARG A 193 22.60 20.91 7.89
N ASP A 194 22.76 20.02 8.87
CA ASP A 194 21.66 19.29 9.54
C ASP A 194 20.78 20.16 10.45
N GLU A 195 21.33 21.28 10.95
CA GLU A 195 20.58 22.20 11.81
C GLU A 195 20.89 23.63 11.38
N ARG A 196 19.92 24.54 11.37
CA ARG A 196 20.16 25.95 11.02
C ARG A 196 21.34 26.58 11.78
N ALA A 197 22.13 27.39 11.08
CA ALA A 197 23.11 28.28 11.72
C ALA A 197 23.48 29.51 10.90
N SER A 198 24.05 30.49 11.60
CA SER A 198 24.72 31.64 11.00
C SER A 198 26.16 31.30 10.62
N VAL A 199 26.48 31.44 9.33
CA VAL A 199 27.79 31.15 8.73
C VAL A 199 28.24 32.30 7.85
N GLN A 200 29.56 32.44 7.70
CA GLN A 200 30.17 33.45 6.85
C GLN A 200 31.29 32.83 6.01
N PHE A 201 31.26 33.14 4.71
CA PHE A 201 32.22 32.70 3.70
C PHE A 201 32.93 33.93 3.14
N SER A 202 34.24 33.84 2.90
CA SER A 202 35.02 35.00 2.45
C SER A 202 35.16 35.10 0.92
N SER A 203 35.01 33.99 0.21
CA SER A 203 35.26 33.90 -1.23
C SER A 203 34.27 32.96 -1.93
N PRO A 204 33.12 33.45 -2.42
CA PRO A 204 32.63 34.84 -2.35
C PRO A 204 32.22 35.27 -0.95
N ASN A 205 32.06 36.58 -0.74
CA ASN A 205 31.57 37.12 0.52
C ASN A 205 30.07 36.80 0.70
N ILE A 206 29.78 35.77 1.49
CA ILE A 206 28.42 35.32 1.80
C ILE A 206 28.25 35.32 3.32
N GLU A 207 27.19 35.95 3.83
CA GLU A 207 26.72 35.73 5.20
C GLU A 207 25.33 35.08 5.10
N PHE A 208 25.14 33.95 5.74
CA PHE A 208 23.91 33.17 5.64
C PHE A 208 23.47 32.69 7.02
N ASP A 209 22.17 32.75 7.29
CA ASP A 209 21.54 32.16 8.49
C ASP A 209 20.40 31.25 8.03
N GLY A 210 20.68 29.95 7.97
CA GLY A 210 19.75 28.92 7.50
C GLY A 210 20.38 27.52 7.50
N GLU A 211 19.71 26.56 6.87
CA GLU A 211 20.18 25.18 6.74
C GLU A 211 20.87 24.94 5.41
N LEU A 212 20.22 25.32 4.31
CA LEU A 212 20.73 25.08 2.96
C LEU A 212 20.56 26.32 2.09
N PHE A 213 21.55 26.58 1.24
CA PHE A 213 21.38 27.47 0.09
C PHE A 213 21.99 26.89 -1.18
N PHE A 214 21.38 27.25 -2.31
CA PHE A 214 21.98 27.21 -3.62
C PHE A 214 21.98 28.62 -4.21
N ILE A 215 23.11 29.09 -4.74
CA ILE A 215 23.24 30.40 -5.38
C ILE A 215 23.88 30.22 -6.74
N ARG A 216 23.19 30.67 -7.80
CA ARG A 216 23.82 30.92 -9.10
C ARG A 216 24.19 32.38 -9.24
N ARG A 217 25.46 32.66 -9.53
CA ARG A 217 25.98 33.98 -9.85
C ARG A 217 25.65 34.35 -11.29
N ASN A 218 25.42 35.63 -11.52
CA ASN A 218 25.25 36.13 -12.88
C ASN A 218 26.58 36.03 -13.66
N ASN A 219 26.55 35.35 -14.81
CA ASN A 219 27.73 35.12 -15.66
C ASN A 219 28.45 36.41 -16.10
N THR A 220 27.71 37.51 -16.28
CA THR A 220 28.29 38.78 -16.76
C THR A 220 28.72 39.70 -15.61
N ASN A 221 28.10 39.56 -14.45
CA ASN A 221 28.40 40.34 -13.26
C ASN A 221 28.41 39.44 -12.04
N THR A 222 29.58 38.90 -11.73
CA THR A 222 29.79 37.97 -10.62
C THR A 222 29.42 38.57 -9.26
N SER A 223 29.34 39.90 -9.09
CA SER A 223 28.86 40.52 -7.85
C SER A 223 27.34 40.38 -7.62
N LYS A 224 26.60 39.82 -8.59
CA LYS A 224 25.14 39.67 -8.54
C LYS A 224 24.72 38.21 -8.54
N ILE A 225 23.60 37.95 -7.88
CA ILE A 225 22.87 36.69 -7.94
C ILE A 225 21.99 36.71 -9.19
N GLU A 226 21.95 35.59 -9.92
CA GLU A 226 20.96 35.35 -10.97
C GLU A 226 19.71 34.71 -10.39
N TYR A 227 19.87 33.66 -9.59
CA TYR A 227 18.82 33.15 -8.71
C TYR A 227 19.42 32.42 -7.51
N CYS A 228 18.64 32.29 -6.45
CA CYS A 228 19.00 31.50 -5.29
C CYS A 228 17.82 30.73 -4.70
N PHE A 229 18.12 29.56 -4.15
CA PHE A 229 17.23 28.77 -3.32
C PHE A 229 17.77 28.75 -1.89
N LEU A 230 16.90 28.92 -0.90
CA LEU A 230 17.23 28.94 0.52
C LEU A 230 16.25 28.05 1.28
N GLN A 231 16.74 27.37 2.31
CA GLN A 231 15.95 26.49 3.15
C GLN A 231 16.18 26.78 4.63
N GLU A 232 15.08 26.78 5.39
CA GLU A 232 15.02 27.16 6.81
C GLU A 232 15.79 28.46 7.08
N ALA A 233 15.68 29.42 6.17
CA ALA A 233 16.55 30.58 6.11
C ALA A 233 15.87 31.83 6.67
N LYS A 234 16.66 32.63 7.39
CA LYS A 234 16.27 33.94 7.93
C LYS A 234 17.02 35.09 7.28
N TYR A 235 18.23 34.85 6.77
CA TYR A 235 19.09 35.91 6.26
C TYR A 235 20.08 35.38 5.20
N LEU A 236 20.26 36.17 4.14
CA LEU A 236 21.30 35.99 3.14
C LEU A 236 21.86 37.36 2.72
N LYS A 237 23.17 37.51 2.79
CA LYS A 237 23.93 38.62 2.21
C LYS A 237 24.96 38.07 1.24
N PHE A 238 25.05 38.71 0.07
CA PHE A 238 25.95 38.33 -1.01
C PHE A 238 26.70 39.56 -1.53
N GLU A 239 28.05 39.50 -1.58
CA GLU A 239 28.92 40.54 -2.15
C GLU A 239 28.59 41.97 -1.63
N ASN A 240 28.33 42.07 -0.33
CA ASN A 240 27.96 43.26 0.45
C ASN A 240 26.50 43.71 0.41
N ASN A 241 25.62 43.05 -0.34
CA ASN A 241 24.19 43.38 -0.38
C ASN A 241 23.37 42.36 0.40
N ILE A 242 22.42 42.82 1.22
CA ILE A 242 21.44 41.93 1.87
C ILE A 242 20.48 41.47 0.78
N SER A 243 20.64 40.23 0.31
CA SER A 243 19.82 39.65 -0.76
C SER A 243 18.44 39.24 -0.25
N PHE A 244 18.38 38.71 0.97
CA PHE A 244 17.15 38.27 1.63
C PHE A 244 17.26 38.44 3.14
N GLN A 245 16.17 38.85 3.78
CA GLN A 245 16.03 38.88 5.23
C GLN A 245 14.56 38.65 5.62
N SER A 246 14.33 37.91 6.70
CA SER A 246 13.00 37.68 7.25
C SER A 246 12.97 37.91 8.77
N SER A 247 11.79 38.25 9.30
CA SER A 247 11.56 38.33 10.75
C SER A 247 11.69 36.96 11.43
N GLU A 248 11.25 35.90 10.75
CA GLU A 248 11.31 34.50 11.19
C GLU A 248 11.93 33.61 10.09
N PRO A 249 12.47 32.43 10.44
CA PRO A 249 12.95 31.47 9.44
C PRO A 249 11.82 31.01 8.54
N LEU A 250 12.10 30.86 7.25
CA LEU A 250 11.13 30.36 6.27
C LEU A 250 11.65 29.06 5.68
N THR A 251 10.74 28.10 5.53
CA THR A 251 11.09 26.72 5.17
C THR A 251 11.74 26.62 3.80
N ASN A 252 11.17 27.24 2.78
CA ASN A 252 11.73 27.24 1.42
C ASN A 252 11.56 28.62 0.78
N ILE A 253 12.62 29.16 0.19
CA ILE A 253 12.60 30.43 -0.54
C ILE A 253 13.30 30.24 -1.87
N LEU A 254 12.65 30.62 -2.97
CA LEU A 254 13.25 30.75 -4.28
C LEU A 254 13.17 32.22 -4.71
N ILE A 255 14.29 32.80 -5.13
CA ILE A 255 14.36 34.17 -5.66
C ILE A 255 15.08 34.16 -7.00
N THR A 256 14.40 34.62 -8.04
CA THR A 256 14.91 34.74 -9.41
C THR A 256 15.07 36.22 -9.76
N TYR A 257 16.29 36.66 -10.03
CA TYR A 257 16.59 38.00 -10.53
C TYR A 257 16.56 37.99 -12.07
N PHE A 258 15.35 37.99 -12.62
CA PHE A 258 15.16 37.97 -14.06
C PHE A 258 15.52 39.34 -14.65
N ASN A 259 16.62 39.39 -15.42
CA ASN A 259 17.16 40.60 -16.04
C ASN A 259 17.37 41.77 -15.04
N SER A 260 17.59 43.00 -15.52
CA SER A 260 17.82 44.18 -14.66
C SER A 260 16.55 44.88 -14.17
N SER A 261 15.37 44.31 -14.43
CA SER A 261 14.07 45.01 -14.32
C SER A 261 12.98 44.23 -13.57
N GLN A 262 13.20 42.94 -13.28
CA GLN A 262 12.21 42.10 -12.59
C GLN A 262 12.86 41.13 -11.59
N ILE A 263 12.14 40.82 -10.53
CA ILE A 263 12.44 39.74 -9.58
C ILE A 263 11.17 38.93 -9.41
N SER A 264 11.27 37.62 -9.41
CA SER A 264 10.16 36.72 -9.10
C SER A 264 10.62 35.66 -8.10
N GLY A 265 9.69 34.91 -7.54
CA GLY A 265 10.03 33.83 -6.65
C GLY A 265 8.85 33.21 -5.94
N TYR A 266 9.18 32.29 -5.04
CA TYR A 266 8.24 31.62 -4.17
C TYR A 266 8.76 31.62 -2.74
N ILE A 267 7.86 31.80 -1.76
CA ILE A 267 8.18 31.80 -0.35
C ILE A 267 7.22 30.83 0.36
N ASN A 268 7.77 29.85 1.07
CA ASN A 268 7.04 28.93 1.94
C ASN A 268 7.21 29.36 3.40
N GLY A 269 6.15 29.90 4.00
CA GLY A 269 6.18 30.34 5.39
C GLY A 269 4.93 31.12 5.79
N GLN A 270 4.79 31.44 7.08
CA GLN A 270 3.62 32.12 7.63
C GLN A 270 3.98 33.35 8.47
N ASN A 271 3.10 34.34 8.46
CA ASN A 271 3.11 35.54 9.31
C ASN A 271 4.49 36.21 9.44
N SER A 272 5.16 36.41 8.30
CA SER A 272 6.54 36.90 8.28
C SER A 272 6.68 38.17 7.45
N GLN A 273 7.55 39.07 7.92
CA GLN A 273 7.97 40.23 7.17
C GLN A 273 9.26 39.89 6.44
N VAL A 274 9.21 39.90 5.10
CA VAL A 274 10.33 39.54 4.24
C VAL A 274 10.87 40.77 3.54
N GLN A 275 12.19 40.87 3.42
CA GLN A 275 12.89 41.90 2.68
C GLN A 275 13.73 41.25 1.58
N ILE A 276 13.58 41.72 0.35
CA ILE A 276 14.30 41.22 -0.83
C ILE A 276 15.07 42.37 -1.45
N PHE A 277 16.34 42.13 -1.81
CA PHE A 277 17.14 43.09 -2.55
C PHE A 277 16.51 43.39 -3.90
N CYS A 278 16.35 44.66 -4.23
CA CYS A 278 15.79 45.11 -5.49
C CYS A 278 16.73 46.17 -6.10
N PRO A 279 17.46 45.84 -7.19
CA PRO A 279 18.46 46.73 -7.78
C PRO A 279 17.87 47.86 -8.63
N PHE A 280 16.54 47.97 -8.64
CA PHE A 280 15.77 48.99 -9.34
C PHE A 280 14.66 49.51 -8.40
N ILE A 281 14.00 50.59 -8.79
CA ILE A 281 12.82 51.11 -8.07
C ILE A 281 11.61 50.30 -8.55
N PRO A 282 10.91 49.57 -7.67
CA PRO A 282 9.73 48.80 -8.06
C PRO A 282 8.57 49.73 -8.41
N GLU A 283 7.93 49.48 -9.55
CA GLU A 283 6.66 50.10 -9.96
C GLU A 283 5.46 49.19 -9.65
N MET A 284 5.71 47.89 -9.47
CA MET A 284 4.70 46.88 -9.17
C MET A 284 5.26 45.82 -8.22
N ILE A 285 4.41 45.38 -7.27
CA ILE A 285 4.59 44.14 -6.54
C ILE A 285 3.31 43.33 -6.63
N LYS A 286 3.42 42.05 -6.99
CA LYS A 286 2.33 41.07 -6.95
C LYS A 286 2.65 39.96 -5.97
N ILE A 287 1.63 39.52 -5.22
CA ILE A 287 1.66 38.34 -4.35
C ILE A 287 0.51 37.44 -4.80
N ASN A 288 0.79 36.20 -5.19
CA ASN A 288 -0.19 35.27 -5.77
C ASN A 288 -0.98 35.87 -6.96
N GLY A 289 -0.32 36.76 -7.73
CA GLY A 289 -0.93 37.45 -8.87
C GLY A 289 -1.63 38.77 -8.52
N ASP A 290 -1.92 39.03 -7.25
CA ASP A 290 -2.63 40.22 -6.78
C ASP A 290 -1.67 41.37 -6.45
N ASN A 291 -2.04 42.61 -6.84
CA ASN A 291 -1.23 43.80 -6.56
C ASN A 291 -1.20 44.09 -5.05
N THR A 292 -0.01 44.40 -4.52
CA THR A 292 0.19 44.79 -3.13
C THR A 292 0.83 46.18 -3.01
N THR A 293 0.82 46.76 -1.80
CA THR A 293 1.40 48.07 -1.55
C THR A 293 2.93 48.00 -1.59
N ILE A 294 3.56 48.96 -2.26
CA ILE A 294 5.01 49.04 -2.39
C ILE A 294 5.62 49.63 -1.11
N SER A 295 6.40 48.82 -0.41
CA SER A 295 7.27 49.27 0.68
C SER A 295 8.73 49.07 0.27
N TYR A 296 9.36 50.14 -0.22
CA TYR A 296 10.73 50.11 -0.75
C TYR A 296 11.61 51.16 -0.07
N ALA A 297 12.75 50.74 0.50
CA ALA A 297 13.75 51.62 1.08
C ALA A 297 15.14 50.97 1.05
N ASN A 298 16.20 51.74 0.81
CA ASN A 298 17.59 51.25 0.79
C ASN A 298 17.81 50.04 -0.15
N ASN A 299 17.19 50.03 -1.33
CA ASN A 299 17.22 48.90 -2.27
C ASN A 299 16.61 47.61 -1.71
N LEU A 300 15.78 47.67 -0.68
CA LEU A 300 15.05 46.53 -0.13
C LEU A 300 13.55 46.74 -0.31
N THR A 301 12.91 45.75 -0.91
CA THR A 301 11.45 45.65 -1.00
C THR A 301 10.95 44.81 0.15
N THR A 302 10.03 45.34 0.96
CA THR A 302 9.43 44.62 2.08
C THR A 302 8.07 44.04 1.70
N LEU A 303 7.91 42.73 1.88
CA LEU A 303 6.69 41.97 1.69
C LEU A 303 6.14 41.52 3.06
N SER A 304 4.82 41.58 3.23
CA SER A 304 4.14 40.97 4.38
C SER A 304 3.46 39.69 3.90
N ILE A 305 3.89 38.56 4.46
CA ILE A 305 3.48 37.23 4.00
C ILE A 305 2.64 36.59 5.10
N SER A 306 1.35 36.36 4.83
CA SER A 306 0.47 35.65 5.76
C SER A 306 0.64 34.14 5.63
N ASP A 307 0.75 33.66 4.40
CA ASP A 307 0.85 32.26 4.00
C ASP A 307 1.81 32.12 2.81
N SER A 308 2.19 30.89 2.49
CA SER A 308 3.06 30.60 1.36
C SER A 308 2.54 31.23 0.07
N CYS A 309 3.43 31.88 -0.67
CA CYS A 309 3.03 32.70 -1.81
C CYS A 309 4.09 32.75 -2.89
N SER A 310 3.64 32.92 -4.13
CA SER A 310 4.48 33.39 -5.21
C SER A 310 4.50 34.92 -5.23
N PHE A 311 5.59 35.50 -5.71
CA PHE A 311 5.72 36.96 -5.79
C PHE A 311 6.40 37.40 -7.08
N VAL A 312 6.08 38.63 -7.50
CA VAL A 312 6.76 39.34 -8.58
C VAL A 312 7.00 40.79 -8.14
N ILE A 313 8.22 41.28 -8.29
CA ILE A 313 8.63 42.67 -8.07
C ILE A 313 9.15 43.18 -9.42
N SER A 314 8.56 44.23 -9.98
CA SER A 314 8.88 44.71 -11.33
C SER A 314 8.97 46.23 -11.38
N ASN A 315 9.82 46.77 -12.24
CA ASN A 315 9.83 48.19 -12.59
C ASN A 315 8.93 48.54 -13.80
N SER A 316 8.08 47.61 -14.22
CA SER A 316 7.13 47.81 -15.30
C SER A 316 5.87 46.98 -15.11
N ASP A 317 4.80 47.36 -15.82
CA ASP A 317 3.53 46.63 -15.81
C ASP A 317 3.54 45.31 -16.60
N LYS A 318 4.67 44.93 -17.20
CA LYS A 318 4.79 43.67 -17.95
C LYS A 318 4.77 42.49 -16.96
N TYR A 319 3.82 41.60 -17.16
CA TYR A 319 3.58 40.46 -16.30
C TYR A 319 4.39 39.24 -16.76
N TYR A 320 5.03 38.57 -15.80
CA TYR A 320 5.64 37.26 -15.97
C TYR A 320 4.88 36.22 -15.16
N ASN A 321 4.90 34.97 -15.62
CA ASN A 321 4.26 33.87 -14.90
C ASN A 321 5.01 33.60 -13.58
N PRO A 322 4.34 33.72 -12.42
CA PRO A 322 5.00 33.48 -11.14
C PRO A 322 5.33 31.99 -10.98
N GLU A 323 6.38 31.73 -10.20
CA GLU A 323 6.77 30.41 -9.73
C GLU A 323 5.64 29.79 -8.90
N LYS A 324 5.48 28.46 -8.97
CA LYS A 324 4.35 27.76 -8.34
C LYS A 324 4.83 26.63 -7.45
N ASN A 325 4.15 26.45 -6.32
CA ASN A 325 4.21 25.22 -5.54
C ASN A 325 3.02 24.33 -5.89
N GLN A 326 3.29 23.29 -6.68
CA GLN A 326 2.28 22.38 -7.17
C GLN A 326 1.62 21.54 -6.05
N LEU A 327 2.26 21.42 -4.88
CA LEU A 327 1.64 20.74 -3.72
C LEU A 327 0.57 21.59 -3.01
N THR A 328 0.51 22.90 -3.29
CA THR A 328 -0.54 23.77 -2.75
C THR A 328 -1.76 23.86 -3.67
N GLU A 329 -1.66 23.36 -4.91
CA GLU A 329 -2.79 23.33 -5.82
C GLU A 329 -3.88 22.40 -5.24
N PRO A 330 -5.16 22.82 -5.26
CA PRO A 330 -6.24 21.96 -4.82
C PRO A 330 -6.29 20.73 -5.74
N ILE A 331 -6.34 19.55 -5.13
CA ILE A 331 -6.57 18.30 -5.87
C ILE A 331 -8.07 18.26 -6.16
N PRO A 332 -8.50 18.23 -7.43
CA PRO A 332 -9.88 17.90 -7.74
C PRO A 332 -10.18 16.53 -7.12
N THR A 333 -11.19 16.44 -6.27
CA THR A 333 -11.68 15.15 -5.76
C THR A 333 -12.97 14.83 -6.50
N PRO A 334 -12.89 14.26 -7.72
CA PRO A 334 -14.10 13.93 -8.46
C PRO A 334 -14.89 12.90 -7.65
N SER A 335 -16.21 13.06 -7.63
CA SER A 335 -17.11 12.12 -6.99
C SER A 335 -17.63 11.14 -8.02
N MET A 336 -17.60 9.84 -7.72
CA MET A 336 -18.14 8.80 -8.60
C MET A 336 -19.59 9.16 -9.00
N PRO A 337 -19.93 9.09 -10.30
CA PRO A 337 -21.28 9.38 -10.73
C PRO A 337 -22.28 8.41 -10.07
N THR A 338 -23.50 8.89 -9.82
CA THR A 338 -24.56 8.09 -9.24
C THR A 338 -25.17 7.14 -10.27
N LYS A 339 -25.77 6.03 -9.83
CA LYS A 339 -26.33 4.99 -10.71
C LYS A 339 -27.38 5.49 -11.70
N ASP A 340 -28.12 6.53 -11.38
CA ASP A 340 -29.05 7.17 -12.32
C ASP A 340 -28.36 7.84 -13.51
N LYS A 341 -27.07 8.17 -13.39
CA LYS A 341 -26.25 8.71 -14.48
C LYS A 341 -25.55 7.63 -15.29
N TRP A 342 -24.96 6.62 -14.61
CA TRP A 342 -24.16 5.61 -15.30
C TRP A 342 -24.93 4.35 -15.72
N GLY A 343 -26.06 4.05 -15.06
CA GLY A 343 -26.86 2.86 -15.35
C GLY A 343 -27.46 2.88 -16.76
N ILE A 344 -27.44 1.74 -17.44
CA ILE A 344 -27.93 1.65 -18.82
C ILE A 344 -29.46 1.75 -18.89
N ASN A 345 -29.97 2.57 -19.81
CA ASN A 345 -31.39 2.59 -20.15
C ASN A 345 -31.65 1.60 -21.29
N MET A 346 -32.34 0.49 -21.00
CA MET A 346 -32.60 -0.57 -21.98
C MET A 346 -33.43 -0.10 -23.21
N ASN A 347 -34.11 1.04 -23.14
CA ASN A 347 -34.78 1.62 -24.31
C ASN A 347 -33.81 2.11 -25.39
N LEU A 348 -32.52 2.31 -25.06
CA LEU A 348 -31.49 2.67 -26.04
C LEU A 348 -31.30 1.56 -27.10
N PHE A 349 -31.62 0.31 -26.76
CA PHE A 349 -31.58 -0.81 -27.71
C PHE A 349 -32.79 -0.87 -28.64
N ALA A 350 -33.86 -0.11 -28.38
CA ALA A 350 -35.09 -0.19 -29.14
C ALA A 350 -34.89 0.29 -30.59
N GLY A 351 -35.09 -0.63 -31.54
CA GLY A 351 -34.95 -0.34 -32.97
C GLY A 351 -33.51 -0.38 -33.50
N LEU A 352 -32.53 -0.74 -32.66
CA LEU A 352 -31.18 -1.01 -33.13
C LEU A 352 -31.11 -2.34 -33.89
N THR A 353 -30.26 -2.38 -34.90
CA THR A 353 -29.95 -3.59 -35.65
C THR A 353 -28.46 -3.79 -35.65
N HIS A 354 -28.00 -4.99 -35.28
CA HIS A 354 -26.59 -5.36 -35.35
C HIS A 354 -26.01 -5.18 -36.78
N PRO A 355 -24.71 -4.82 -36.90
CA PRO A 355 -23.84 -4.38 -35.80
C PRO A 355 -24.21 -2.97 -35.31
N TYR A 356 -23.94 -2.69 -34.04
CA TYR A 356 -24.12 -1.33 -33.49
C TYR A 356 -23.07 -0.93 -32.46
N ILE A 357 -22.19 -1.84 -32.05
CA ILE A 357 -21.22 -1.57 -30.98
C ILE A 357 -20.10 -0.67 -31.49
N LEU A 358 -19.30 -1.16 -32.45
CA LEU A 358 -18.15 -0.42 -32.98
C LEU A 358 -18.50 0.43 -34.21
N TYR A 359 -19.48 -0.02 -34.99
CA TYR A 359 -20.05 0.68 -36.13
C TYR A 359 -21.48 0.17 -36.37
N ASN A 360 -22.27 0.92 -37.13
CA ASN A 360 -23.57 0.48 -37.63
C ASN A 360 -23.56 0.25 -39.15
N ASN A 361 -24.65 -0.29 -39.69
CA ASN A 361 -24.76 -0.57 -41.13
C ASN A 361 -24.59 0.67 -42.03
N SER A 362 -24.90 1.87 -41.55
CA SER A 362 -24.70 3.11 -42.32
C SER A 362 -23.24 3.58 -42.30
N GLU A 363 -22.50 3.31 -41.22
CA GLU A 363 -21.08 3.67 -41.08
C GLU A 363 -20.14 2.61 -41.69
N LEU A 364 -20.63 1.40 -41.96
CA LEU A 364 -19.79 0.33 -42.52
C LEU A 364 -19.16 0.74 -43.86
N GLU A 365 -19.91 1.45 -44.70
CA GLU A 365 -19.36 1.94 -45.97
C GLU A 365 -18.34 3.06 -45.75
N ASP A 366 -18.54 3.92 -44.76
CA ASP A 366 -17.55 4.93 -44.38
C ASP A 366 -16.26 4.29 -43.85
N LEU A 367 -16.38 3.20 -43.07
CA LEU A 367 -15.24 2.42 -42.61
C LEU A 367 -14.48 1.78 -43.79
N ARG A 368 -15.19 1.19 -44.75
CA ARG A 368 -14.59 0.65 -45.98
C ARG A 368 -13.90 1.73 -46.79
N ASN A 369 -14.53 2.89 -46.96
CA ASN A 369 -13.96 4.03 -47.68
C ASN A 369 -12.72 4.59 -46.98
N LYS A 370 -12.77 4.70 -45.64
CA LYS A 370 -11.61 5.07 -44.81
C LYS A 370 -10.45 4.12 -45.04
N ILE A 371 -10.70 2.81 -44.98
CA ILE A 371 -9.67 1.79 -45.17
C ILE A 371 -9.16 1.76 -46.61
N ALA A 372 -10.00 2.03 -47.60
CA ALA A 372 -9.61 2.08 -49.01
C ALA A 372 -8.80 3.33 -49.41
N ASP A 373 -8.74 4.37 -48.57
CA ASP A 373 -7.96 5.57 -48.85
C ASP A 373 -6.45 5.30 -48.77
N SER A 374 -5.83 5.11 -49.93
CA SER A 374 -4.39 4.85 -50.07
C SER A 374 -3.50 6.03 -49.66
N ASN A 375 -4.07 7.22 -49.42
CA ASN A 375 -3.30 8.39 -48.95
C ASN A 375 -3.20 8.45 -47.42
N LYS A 376 -3.85 7.51 -46.72
CA LYS A 376 -3.88 7.41 -45.27
C LYS A 376 -3.34 6.05 -44.83
N PRO A 377 -2.88 5.91 -43.58
CA PRO A 377 -2.23 4.67 -43.14
C PRO A 377 -3.22 3.51 -42.91
N TRP A 378 -4.54 3.74 -43.01
CA TRP A 378 -5.60 2.77 -42.71
C TRP A 378 -5.50 1.48 -43.50
N ASN A 379 -5.27 1.56 -44.82
CA ASN A 379 -5.14 0.39 -45.68
C ASN A 379 -3.98 -0.48 -45.21
N ASN A 380 -2.79 0.11 -45.10
CA ASN A 380 -1.58 -0.61 -44.69
C ASN A 380 -1.71 -1.20 -43.26
N TRP A 381 -2.33 -0.46 -42.33
CA TRP A 381 -2.59 -0.97 -40.98
C TRP A 381 -3.50 -2.19 -41.00
N THR A 382 -4.56 -2.14 -41.80
CA THR A 382 -5.52 -3.22 -41.94
C THR A 382 -4.88 -4.45 -42.58
N ASP A 383 -4.17 -4.26 -43.70
CA ASP A 383 -3.49 -5.34 -44.42
C ASP A 383 -2.41 -6.00 -43.55
N THR A 384 -1.64 -5.20 -42.78
CA THR A 384 -0.63 -5.71 -41.85
C THR A 384 -1.26 -6.50 -40.70
N TYR A 385 -2.39 -6.04 -40.15
CA TYR A 385 -3.06 -6.71 -39.03
C TYR A 385 -3.72 -8.02 -39.45
N ILE A 386 -4.47 -8.02 -40.57
CA ILE A 386 -5.11 -9.23 -41.11
C ILE A 386 -4.03 -10.24 -41.50
N GLY A 387 -2.98 -9.77 -42.18
CA GLY A 387 -1.91 -10.61 -42.69
C GLY A 387 -2.40 -11.61 -43.74
N ASP A 388 -1.81 -12.81 -43.75
CA ASP A 388 -2.22 -13.88 -44.66
C ASP A 388 -3.46 -14.63 -44.10
N ILE A 389 -4.64 -14.23 -44.57
CA ILE A 389 -5.92 -14.80 -44.12
C ILE A 389 -6.09 -16.28 -44.50
N ASP A 390 -5.38 -16.76 -45.53
CA ASP A 390 -5.46 -18.17 -45.95
C ASP A 390 -4.90 -19.11 -44.87
N ILE A 391 -3.97 -18.64 -44.04
CA ILE A 391 -3.47 -19.39 -42.88
C ILE A 391 -4.59 -19.66 -41.87
N GLU A 392 -5.41 -18.65 -41.57
CA GLU A 392 -6.52 -18.78 -40.62
C GLU A 392 -7.66 -19.63 -41.20
N LEU A 393 -7.90 -19.53 -42.52
CA LEU A 393 -8.88 -20.37 -43.22
C LEU A 393 -8.51 -21.87 -43.19
N ALA A 394 -7.21 -22.19 -43.18
CA ALA A 394 -6.72 -23.56 -43.19
C ALA A 394 -6.61 -24.21 -41.79
N ARG A 395 -6.73 -23.45 -40.70
CA ARG A 395 -6.54 -23.92 -39.32
C ARG A 395 -7.89 -24.10 -38.60
N ASP A 396 -8.15 -25.31 -38.15
CA ASP A 396 -9.32 -25.62 -37.30
C ASP A 396 -9.18 -24.99 -35.90
N PRO A 397 -10.27 -24.67 -35.21
CA PRO A 397 -10.22 -24.04 -33.89
C PRO A 397 -9.32 -24.78 -32.88
N GLU A 398 -9.29 -26.12 -32.92
CA GLU A 398 -8.47 -26.94 -32.00
C GLU A 398 -6.96 -26.85 -32.27
N PHE A 399 -6.54 -26.20 -33.37
CA PHE A 399 -5.12 -25.92 -33.61
C PHE A 399 -4.56 -24.94 -32.57
N TYR A 400 -5.39 -24.01 -32.11
CA TYR A 400 -5.00 -23.00 -31.14
C TYR A 400 -5.40 -23.41 -29.72
N GLU A 401 -4.57 -23.06 -28.75
CA GLU A 401 -4.98 -23.07 -27.34
C GLU A 401 -6.24 -22.20 -27.18
N ASP A 402 -7.12 -22.57 -26.25
CA ASP A 402 -8.46 -22.01 -26.13
C ASP A 402 -8.49 -20.48 -26.03
N ASP A 403 -7.48 -19.87 -25.38
CA ASP A 403 -7.39 -18.42 -25.28
C ASP A 403 -6.76 -17.75 -26.51
N GLN A 404 -5.97 -18.47 -27.31
CA GLN A 404 -5.33 -17.92 -28.52
C GLN A 404 -6.30 -17.79 -29.70
N ARG A 405 -7.41 -18.54 -29.69
CA ARG A 405 -8.46 -18.50 -30.73
C ARG A 405 -9.00 -17.09 -31.00
N ARG A 406 -9.00 -16.21 -29.99
CA ARG A 406 -9.41 -14.80 -30.10
C ARG A 406 -8.70 -14.03 -31.24
N HIS A 407 -7.43 -14.35 -31.51
CA HIS A 407 -6.64 -13.66 -32.53
C HIS A 407 -7.15 -13.99 -33.94
N ALA A 408 -7.47 -15.26 -34.20
CA ALA A 408 -8.09 -15.69 -35.45
C ALA A 408 -9.48 -15.09 -35.62
N VAL A 409 -10.29 -15.09 -34.54
CA VAL A 409 -11.63 -14.52 -34.52
C VAL A 409 -11.63 -13.04 -34.93
N TYR A 410 -10.77 -12.21 -34.34
CA TYR A 410 -10.69 -10.79 -34.71
C TYR A 410 -10.26 -10.57 -36.16
N LYS A 411 -9.27 -11.31 -36.66
CA LYS A 411 -8.83 -11.22 -38.07
C LYS A 411 -9.94 -11.60 -39.04
N LEU A 412 -10.58 -12.76 -38.81
CA LEU A 412 -11.68 -13.25 -39.64
C LEU A 412 -12.89 -12.30 -39.60
N ALA A 413 -13.22 -11.74 -38.43
CA ALA A 413 -14.31 -10.77 -38.28
C ALA A 413 -14.03 -9.46 -39.04
N LEU A 414 -12.80 -8.94 -38.94
CA LEU A 414 -12.42 -7.73 -39.67
C LEU A 414 -12.38 -7.99 -41.17
N ASP A 415 -11.74 -9.06 -41.64
CA ASP A 415 -11.68 -9.38 -43.07
C ASP A 415 -13.09 -9.57 -43.66
N PHE A 416 -13.97 -10.32 -42.98
CA PHE A 416 -15.34 -10.49 -43.43
C PHE A 416 -16.10 -9.16 -43.50
N THR A 417 -15.94 -8.30 -42.49
CA THR A 417 -16.56 -6.96 -42.45
C THR A 417 -16.19 -6.15 -43.70
N LEU A 418 -14.92 -6.20 -44.12
CA LEU A 418 -14.40 -5.41 -45.23
C LEU A 418 -14.73 -6.03 -46.59
N ASN A 419 -14.53 -7.35 -46.73
CA ASN A 419 -14.50 -8.04 -48.02
C ASN A 419 -15.76 -8.88 -48.31
N ASN A 420 -16.61 -9.11 -47.30
CA ASN A 420 -17.82 -9.95 -47.39
C ASN A 420 -17.52 -11.34 -48.00
N ASN A 421 -16.37 -11.93 -47.67
CA ASN A 421 -15.91 -13.21 -48.20
C ASN A 421 -16.64 -14.38 -47.52
N ALA A 422 -17.36 -15.19 -48.31
CA ALA A 422 -18.15 -16.30 -47.80
C ALA A 422 -17.30 -17.39 -47.12
N SER A 423 -16.07 -17.64 -47.57
CA SER A 423 -15.18 -18.62 -46.94
C SER A 423 -14.76 -18.18 -45.54
N VAL A 424 -14.45 -16.88 -45.39
CA VAL A 424 -14.08 -16.26 -44.10
C VAL A 424 -15.27 -16.25 -43.15
N LEU A 425 -16.47 -15.92 -43.63
CA LEU A 425 -17.70 -16.03 -42.83
C LEU A 425 -17.91 -17.45 -42.31
N ASN A 426 -17.77 -18.47 -43.18
CA ASN A 426 -17.97 -19.85 -42.79
C ASN A 426 -16.93 -20.29 -41.73
N LYS A 427 -15.67 -19.88 -41.88
CA LYS A 427 -14.64 -20.18 -40.88
C LYS A 427 -14.91 -19.45 -39.57
N LEU A 428 -15.31 -18.19 -39.60
CA LEU A 428 -15.67 -17.45 -38.38
C LEU A 428 -16.86 -18.10 -37.65
N LYS A 429 -17.87 -18.56 -38.38
CA LYS A 429 -18.99 -19.34 -37.81
C LYS A 429 -18.51 -20.61 -37.13
N GLU A 430 -17.53 -21.31 -37.72
CA GLU A 430 -16.92 -22.50 -37.14
C GLU A 430 -16.32 -22.19 -35.76
N TYR A 431 -15.49 -21.14 -35.65
CA TYR A 431 -14.93 -20.70 -34.37
C TYR A 431 -15.99 -20.32 -33.33
N LEU A 432 -17.06 -19.61 -33.74
CA LEU A 432 -18.13 -19.20 -32.81
C LEU A 432 -19.03 -20.37 -32.38
N LEU A 433 -19.26 -21.34 -33.26
CA LEU A 433 -20.05 -22.53 -32.92
C LEU A 433 -19.24 -23.53 -32.09
N ASP A 434 -17.90 -23.49 -32.18
CA ASP A 434 -17.01 -24.34 -31.40
C ASP A 434 -16.71 -23.80 -29.99
N MET A 435 -17.26 -22.64 -29.59
CA MET A 435 -17.12 -22.15 -28.21
C MET A 435 -17.46 -23.22 -27.16
N GLY A 436 -18.46 -24.07 -27.42
CA GLY A 436 -18.85 -25.15 -26.51
C GLY A 436 -17.80 -26.26 -26.31
N SER A 437 -16.74 -26.31 -27.13
CA SER A 437 -15.60 -27.21 -26.90
C SER A 437 -14.67 -26.71 -25.80
N ILE A 438 -14.68 -25.40 -25.52
CA ILE A 438 -13.89 -24.76 -24.48
C ILE A 438 -14.62 -24.94 -23.15
N THR A 439 -14.19 -25.95 -22.40
CA THR A 439 -14.80 -26.26 -21.10
C THR A 439 -14.13 -25.53 -19.93
N HIS A 440 -12.93 -24.98 -20.15
CA HIS A 440 -12.10 -24.40 -19.10
C HIS A 440 -11.18 -23.32 -19.66
N TYR A 441 -10.93 -22.27 -18.87
CA TYR A 441 -9.86 -21.31 -19.11
C TYR A 441 -8.88 -21.36 -17.95
N SER A 442 -7.59 -21.40 -18.23
CA SER A 442 -6.55 -21.45 -17.20
C SER A 442 -6.43 -20.17 -16.35
N ALA A 443 -7.07 -19.07 -16.77
CA ALA A 443 -7.15 -17.81 -16.03
C ALA A 443 -8.40 -17.00 -16.46
N ASP A 444 -8.86 -16.12 -15.58
CA ASP A 444 -9.94 -15.15 -15.83
C ASP A 444 -9.64 -14.23 -17.02
N LEU A 445 -8.44 -13.63 -17.07
CA LEU A 445 -8.01 -12.77 -18.17
C LEU A 445 -8.10 -13.46 -19.54
N ARG A 446 -7.83 -14.76 -19.60
CA ARG A 446 -7.93 -15.55 -20.84
C ARG A 446 -9.39 -15.69 -21.28
N ARG A 447 -10.28 -15.98 -20.34
CA ARG A 447 -11.73 -16.00 -20.57
C ARG A 447 -12.24 -14.64 -21.04
N ALA A 448 -11.87 -13.57 -20.34
CA ALA A 448 -12.28 -12.20 -20.66
C ALA A 448 -11.89 -11.81 -22.09
N LYS A 449 -10.63 -12.00 -22.48
CA LYS A 449 -10.14 -11.70 -23.84
C LYS A 449 -10.85 -12.51 -24.93
N SER A 450 -11.22 -13.75 -24.66
CA SER A 450 -12.01 -14.57 -25.60
C SER A 450 -13.46 -14.10 -25.68
N VAL A 451 -14.12 -13.83 -24.55
CA VAL A 451 -15.48 -13.28 -24.49
C VAL A 451 -15.57 -11.95 -25.24
N GLU A 452 -14.58 -11.06 -25.06
CA GLU A 452 -14.45 -9.79 -25.79
C GLU A 452 -14.49 -10.02 -27.32
N ALA A 453 -13.62 -10.91 -27.81
CA ALA A 453 -13.53 -11.20 -29.24
C ALA A 453 -14.79 -11.87 -29.81
N TYR A 454 -15.38 -12.83 -29.09
CA TYR A 454 -16.60 -13.51 -29.52
C TYR A 454 -17.81 -12.58 -29.55
N ALA A 455 -17.96 -11.70 -28.56
CA ALA A 455 -19.04 -10.71 -28.52
C ALA A 455 -18.99 -9.77 -29.73
N ILE A 456 -17.81 -9.22 -30.04
CA ILE A 456 -17.63 -8.36 -31.21
C ILE A 456 -17.89 -9.12 -32.51
N ALA A 457 -17.33 -10.31 -32.67
CA ALA A 457 -17.54 -11.09 -33.89
C ALA A 457 -19.02 -11.42 -34.11
N PHE A 458 -19.75 -11.77 -33.05
CA PHE A 458 -21.19 -12.01 -33.12
C PHE A 458 -21.98 -10.75 -33.51
N ASP A 459 -21.65 -9.58 -32.96
CA ASP A 459 -22.26 -8.28 -33.37
C ASP A 459 -22.04 -8.02 -34.87
N MET A 460 -20.79 -8.18 -35.35
CA MET A 460 -20.40 -7.89 -36.73
C MET A 460 -21.09 -8.79 -37.76
N ILE A 461 -21.27 -10.08 -37.46
CA ILE A 461 -21.84 -11.04 -38.44
C ILE A 461 -23.31 -11.39 -38.20
N TYR A 462 -23.96 -10.77 -37.23
CA TYR A 462 -25.32 -11.14 -36.79
C TYR A 462 -26.31 -11.28 -37.96
N GLN A 463 -26.28 -10.36 -38.92
CA GLN A 463 -27.19 -10.38 -40.07
C GLN A 463 -26.94 -11.56 -41.02
N ASN A 464 -25.73 -12.13 -41.00
CA ASN A 464 -25.30 -13.25 -41.83
C ASN A 464 -25.53 -14.62 -41.16
N LEU A 465 -26.00 -14.62 -39.91
CA LEU A 465 -26.40 -15.81 -39.17
C LEU A 465 -27.88 -16.14 -39.46
N THR A 466 -28.18 -17.43 -39.61
CA THR A 466 -29.53 -17.97 -39.56
C THR A 466 -30.12 -17.81 -38.15
N SER A 467 -31.44 -17.85 -38.01
CA SER A 467 -32.08 -17.75 -36.69
C SER A 467 -31.60 -18.82 -35.70
N ASN A 468 -31.28 -20.02 -36.19
CA ASN A 468 -30.74 -21.10 -35.37
C ASN A 468 -29.30 -20.79 -34.93
N GLU A 469 -28.42 -20.39 -35.85
CA GLU A 469 -27.05 -19.99 -35.52
C GLU A 469 -27.04 -18.81 -34.54
N ARG A 470 -27.90 -17.81 -34.72
CA ARG A 470 -28.05 -16.68 -33.78
C ARG A 470 -28.37 -17.16 -32.38
N SER A 471 -29.37 -18.04 -32.23
CA SER A 471 -29.77 -18.55 -30.93
C SER A 471 -28.68 -19.41 -30.28
N THR A 472 -27.98 -20.25 -31.06
CA THR A 472 -26.91 -21.10 -30.55
C THR A 472 -25.72 -20.26 -30.08
N ILE A 473 -25.21 -19.36 -30.92
CA ILE A 473 -24.05 -18.53 -30.59
C ILE A 473 -24.37 -17.57 -29.43
N TYR A 474 -25.61 -17.03 -29.38
CA TYR A 474 -26.07 -16.25 -28.23
C TYR A 474 -25.96 -17.02 -26.92
N ASN A 475 -26.47 -18.26 -26.88
CA ASN A 475 -26.44 -19.08 -25.66
C ASN A 475 -25.00 -19.43 -25.27
N LEU A 476 -24.16 -19.81 -26.24
CA LEU A 476 -22.74 -20.11 -25.99
C LEU A 476 -22.01 -18.89 -25.44
N LEU A 477 -22.22 -17.70 -26.02
CA LEU A 477 -21.60 -16.46 -25.55
C LEU A 477 -22.07 -16.11 -24.12
N TYR A 478 -23.36 -16.26 -23.84
CA TYR A 478 -23.89 -16.06 -22.48
C TYR A 478 -23.25 -17.03 -21.48
N GLU A 479 -23.16 -18.32 -21.79
CA GLU A 479 -22.52 -19.33 -20.95
C GLU A 479 -21.04 -19.04 -20.70
N HIS A 480 -20.33 -18.48 -21.69
CA HIS A 480 -18.93 -18.07 -21.55
C HIS A 480 -18.74 -16.84 -20.67
N ALA A 481 -19.65 -15.87 -20.76
CA ALA A 481 -19.64 -14.63 -19.99
C ALA A 481 -20.17 -14.81 -18.56
N GLU A 482 -21.06 -15.78 -18.32
CA GLU A 482 -21.72 -15.98 -17.04
C GLU A 482 -20.74 -16.18 -15.86
N PRO A 483 -19.62 -16.91 -16.00
CA PRO A 483 -18.64 -16.99 -14.92
C PRO A 483 -18.04 -15.63 -14.54
N LEU A 484 -17.77 -14.73 -15.49
CA LEU A 484 -17.29 -13.37 -15.20
C LEU A 484 -18.32 -12.58 -14.39
N LYS A 485 -19.62 -12.76 -14.66
CA LYS A 485 -20.72 -12.15 -13.90
C LYS A 485 -20.78 -12.63 -12.44
N ARG A 486 -20.35 -13.86 -12.16
CA ARG A 486 -20.40 -14.46 -10.81
C ARG A 486 -19.15 -14.18 -9.98
N MET A 487 -18.10 -13.64 -10.59
CA MET A 487 -16.86 -13.30 -9.91
C MET A 487 -17.03 -12.03 -9.06
N ASP A 488 -16.19 -11.91 -8.02
CA ASP A 488 -16.06 -10.65 -7.30
C ASP A 488 -15.23 -9.66 -8.14
N LEU A 489 -15.94 -8.84 -8.91
CA LEU A 489 -15.35 -7.82 -9.77
C LEU A 489 -14.94 -6.54 -9.01
N TYR A 490 -15.15 -6.45 -7.69
CA TYR A 490 -14.79 -5.28 -6.87
C TYR A 490 -13.42 -5.43 -6.17
N HIS A 491 -12.68 -6.49 -6.51
CA HIS A 491 -11.32 -6.66 -6.01
C HIS A 491 -10.38 -5.56 -6.55
N ARG A 492 -9.42 -5.13 -5.72
CA ARG A 492 -8.47 -4.04 -6.02
C ARG A 492 -7.37 -4.45 -7.00
N ASN A 493 -7.74 -4.73 -8.26
CA ASN A 493 -6.78 -5.15 -9.29
C ASN A 493 -7.27 -4.87 -10.72
N ASN A 494 -6.36 -4.50 -11.63
CA ASN A 494 -6.64 -4.21 -13.04
C ASN A 494 -7.33 -5.35 -13.81
N HIS A 495 -7.14 -6.62 -13.41
CA HIS A 495 -7.82 -7.76 -14.00
C HIS A 495 -9.33 -7.59 -13.98
N ARG A 496 -9.86 -6.99 -12.91
CA ARG A 496 -11.31 -6.79 -12.76
C ARG A 496 -11.86 -5.81 -13.78
N VAL A 497 -11.09 -4.81 -14.19
CA VAL A 497 -11.47 -3.91 -15.28
C VAL A 497 -11.44 -4.63 -16.63
N VAL A 498 -10.50 -5.55 -16.85
CA VAL A 498 -10.46 -6.39 -18.06
C VAL A 498 -11.67 -7.33 -18.12
N ASP A 499 -11.95 -8.04 -17.01
CA ASP A 499 -13.10 -8.93 -16.89
C ASP A 499 -14.42 -8.16 -17.05
N ALA A 500 -14.54 -6.99 -16.42
CA ALA A 500 -15.68 -6.08 -16.54
C ALA A 500 -15.84 -5.57 -17.98
N GLY A 501 -14.76 -5.17 -18.65
CA GLY A 501 -14.79 -4.74 -20.05
C GLY A 501 -15.37 -5.83 -20.96
N ALA A 502 -14.91 -7.07 -20.81
CA ALA A 502 -15.42 -8.22 -21.56
C ALA A 502 -16.88 -8.55 -21.22
N LEU A 503 -17.23 -8.56 -19.92
CA LEU A 503 -18.60 -8.80 -19.44
C LEU A 503 -19.57 -7.74 -19.97
N GLY A 504 -19.17 -6.47 -19.90
CA GLY A 504 -19.94 -5.33 -20.38
C GLY A 504 -20.17 -5.41 -21.89
N LEU A 505 -19.14 -5.82 -22.64
CA LEU A 505 -19.24 -6.00 -24.10
C LEU A 505 -20.20 -7.13 -24.48
N ALA A 506 -20.11 -8.28 -23.80
CA ALA A 506 -21.09 -9.36 -23.95
C ALA A 506 -22.49 -8.87 -23.57
N GLY A 507 -22.62 -8.12 -22.47
CA GLY A 507 -23.87 -7.52 -22.03
C GLY A 507 -24.49 -6.57 -23.06
N LEU A 508 -23.69 -5.71 -23.71
CA LEU A 508 -24.18 -4.82 -24.77
C LEU A 508 -24.72 -5.61 -25.96
N VAL A 509 -24.03 -6.67 -26.36
CA VAL A 509 -24.39 -7.49 -27.52
C VAL A 509 -25.61 -8.38 -27.24
N LEU A 510 -25.68 -8.95 -26.04
CA LEU A 510 -26.79 -9.79 -25.57
C LEU A 510 -27.99 -8.97 -25.06
N GLN A 511 -27.81 -7.65 -24.90
CA GLN A 511 -28.78 -6.74 -24.29
C GLN A 511 -29.14 -7.15 -22.84
N ASP A 512 -28.13 -7.54 -22.06
CA ASP A 512 -28.26 -7.90 -20.64
C ASP A 512 -27.93 -6.69 -19.75
N GLU A 513 -28.96 -6.09 -19.17
CA GLU A 513 -28.85 -4.90 -18.30
C GLU A 513 -27.89 -5.13 -17.11
N GLU A 514 -27.93 -6.32 -16.52
CA GLU A 514 -27.17 -6.63 -15.31
C GLU A 514 -25.68 -6.70 -15.62
N MET A 515 -25.31 -7.39 -16.71
CA MET A 515 -23.91 -7.46 -17.17
C MET A 515 -23.34 -6.07 -17.48
N ILE A 516 -24.10 -5.22 -18.16
CA ILE A 516 -23.67 -3.85 -18.51
C ILE A 516 -23.48 -2.99 -17.25
N ASN A 517 -24.43 -3.07 -16.32
CA ASN A 517 -24.39 -2.27 -15.10
C ASN A 517 -23.25 -2.70 -14.17
N ILE A 518 -23.06 -4.01 -13.97
CA ILE A 518 -21.92 -4.54 -13.18
C ILE A 518 -20.61 -4.06 -13.80
N ALA A 519 -20.44 -4.22 -15.11
CA ALA A 519 -19.23 -3.79 -15.80
C ALA A 519 -18.96 -2.29 -15.66
N THR A 520 -20.00 -1.46 -15.84
CA THR A 520 -19.88 0.01 -15.73
C THR A 520 -19.49 0.42 -14.30
N GLU A 521 -20.15 -0.17 -13.29
CA GLU A 521 -19.89 0.10 -11.87
C GLU A 521 -18.47 -0.32 -11.49
N THR A 522 -18.02 -1.51 -11.88
CA THR A 522 -16.66 -2.00 -11.62
C THR A 522 -15.60 -1.09 -12.22
N CYS A 523 -15.75 -0.71 -13.49
CA CYS A 523 -14.81 0.20 -14.14
C CYS A 523 -14.72 1.53 -13.39
N LEU A 524 -15.86 2.12 -13.01
CA LEU A 524 -15.88 3.37 -12.24
C LEU A 524 -15.28 3.20 -10.84
N ASP A 525 -15.59 2.11 -10.14
CA ASP A 525 -15.07 1.81 -8.80
C ASP A 525 -13.55 1.76 -8.79
N TYR A 526 -12.95 1.08 -9.77
CA TYR A 526 -11.50 1.00 -9.94
C TYR A 526 -10.85 2.40 -10.00
N PHE A 527 -11.34 3.28 -10.89
CA PHE A 527 -10.73 4.60 -11.07
C PHE A 527 -11.04 5.60 -9.95
N TYR A 528 -12.20 5.49 -9.28
CA TYR A 528 -12.59 6.44 -8.24
C TYR A 528 -12.14 6.06 -6.84
N ASN A 529 -12.09 4.76 -6.52
CA ASN A 529 -11.81 4.28 -5.17
C ASN A 529 -10.39 3.75 -4.99
N GLN A 530 -9.69 3.42 -6.08
CA GLN A 530 -8.32 2.87 -6.02
C GLN A 530 -7.26 3.86 -6.50
N ASN A 531 -7.53 4.55 -7.62
CA ASN A 531 -6.57 5.48 -8.20
C ASN A 531 -6.52 6.84 -7.48
N PRO A 532 -5.34 7.46 -7.37
CA PRO A 532 -5.21 8.86 -6.97
C PRO A 532 -6.11 9.82 -7.75
N ALA A 533 -6.62 10.84 -7.05
CA ALA A 533 -7.60 11.78 -7.59
C ALA A 533 -7.05 12.73 -8.67
N ASP A 534 -5.73 12.79 -8.86
CA ASP A 534 -5.11 13.48 -9.99
C ASP A 534 -4.84 12.55 -11.18
N GLY A 535 -5.40 11.33 -11.17
CA GLY A 535 -5.38 10.41 -12.31
C GLY A 535 -4.24 9.40 -12.31
N GLY A 536 -3.35 9.44 -11.33
CA GLY A 536 -2.32 8.40 -11.15
C GLY A 536 -2.90 7.00 -11.03
N SER A 537 -2.00 6.01 -10.95
CA SER A 537 -2.37 4.60 -10.82
C SER A 537 -1.80 4.02 -9.54
N PHE A 538 -2.62 3.26 -8.81
CA PHE A 538 -2.13 2.47 -7.67
C PHE A 538 -1.40 1.18 -8.07
N GLU A 539 -1.43 0.85 -9.37
CA GLU A 539 -0.74 -0.29 -9.97
C GLU A 539 0.33 0.14 -10.99
N GLY A 540 0.58 1.44 -11.13
CA GLY A 540 1.52 1.98 -12.12
C GLY A 540 0.96 2.11 -13.54
N TYR A 541 1.81 2.60 -14.46
CA TYR A 541 1.41 2.97 -15.82
C TYR A 541 0.89 1.80 -16.65
N SER A 542 1.65 0.71 -16.65
CA SER A 542 1.41 -0.41 -17.56
C SER A 542 0.07 -1.07 -17.26
N TYR A 543 -0.25 -1.27 -15.97
CA TYR A 543 -1.53 -1.87 -15.59
C TYR A 543 -2.72 -0.92 -15.78
N MET A 544 -2.55 0.40 -15.60
CA MET A 544 -3.61 1.36 -15.94
C MET A 544 -3.88 1.38 -17.45
N ALA A 545 -2.85 1.37 -18.28
CA ALA A 545 -3.01 1.27 -19.73
C ALA A 545 -3.62 -0.07 -20.14
N PHE A 546 -3.23 -1.18 -19.52
CA PHE A 546 -3.80 -2.50 -19.76
C PHE A 546 -5.31 -2.54 -19.42
N ALA A 547 -5.72 -1.95 -18.30
CA ALA A 547 -7.12 -1.79 -17.92
C ALA A 547 -7.89 -0.97 -18.98
N PHE A 548 -7.37 0.20 -19.36
CA PHE A 548 -7.99 1.05 -20.38
C PHE A 548 -8.08 0.37 -21.75
N PHE A 549 -7.04 -0.34 -22.16
CA PHE A 549 -6.99 -1.04 -23.45
C PHE A 549 -8.15 -2.02 -23.56
N HIS A 550 -8.34 -2.87 -22.56
CA HIS A 550 -9.38 -3.90 -22.58
C HIS A 550 -10.80 -3.38 -22.32
N MET A 551 -10.99 -2.27 -21.62
CA MET A 551 -12.32 -1.65 -21.49
C MET A 551 -12.70 -0.72 -22.67
N SER A 552 -11.76 -0.38 -23.55
CA SER A 552 -11.94 0.65 -24.59
C SER A 552 -13.08 0.35 -25.58
N GLN A 553 -13.25 -0.91 -25.98
CA GLN A 553 -14.34 -1.32 -26.88
C GLN A 553 -15.70 -1.20 -26.20
N PHE A 554 -15.81 -1.64 -24.95
CA PHE A 554 -17.03 -1.53 -24.15
C PHE A 554 -17.44 -0.07 -23.92
N THR A 555 -16.50 0.76 -23.49
CA THR A 555 -16.76 2.19 -23.23
C THR A 555 -17.07 2.98 -24.51
N THR A 556 -16.43 2.65 -25.63
CA THR A 556 -16.80 3.18 -26.94
C THR A 556 -18.21 2.77 -27.35
N GLY A 557 -18.58 1.50 -27.13
CA GLY A 557 -19.94 0.99 -27.36
C GLY A 557 -20.99 1.74 -26.56
N LEU A 558 -20.76 1.96 -25.26
CA LEU A 558 -21.65 2.76 -24.40
C LEU A 558 -21.85 4.19 -24.94
N LYS A 559 -20.76 4.89 -25.23
CA LYS A 559 -20.82 6.25 -25.80
C LYS A 559 -21.64 6.29 -27.09
N ARG A 560 -21.42 5.32 -27.99
CA ARG A 560 -22.13 5.26 -29.29
C ARG A 560 -23.62 4.99 -29.14
N LEU A 561 -24.02 4.24 -28.13
CA LEU A 561 -25.43 4.02 -27.77
C LEU A 561 -26.08 5.26 -27.12
N GLY A 562 -25.30 6.31 -26.82
CA GLY A 562 -25.77 7.45 -26.02
C GLY A 562 -25.98 7.10 -24.54
N ALA A 563 -25.30 6.05 -24.06
CA ALA A 563 -25.26 5.70 -22.65
C ALA A 563 -24.16 6.50 -21.92
N PHE A 564 -23.66 5.99 -20.79
CA PHE A 564 -22.60 6.65 -20.03
C PHE A 564 -21.32 6.84 -20.86
N ASN A 565 -20.76 8.05 -20.83
CA ASN A 565 -19.59 8.42 -21.62
C ASN A 565 -18.35 8.58 -20.73
N PHE A 566 -17.53 7.54 -20.64
CA PHE A 566 -16.27 7.55 -19.90
C PHE A 566 -15.29 8.62 -20.40
N TYR A 567 -15.38 9.05 -21.66
CA TYR A 567 -14.50 10.07 -22.25
C TYR A 567 -14.91 11.51 -21.90
N GLU A 568 -15.94 11.69 -21.08
CA GLU A 568 -16.34 12.96 -20.47
C GLU A 568 -16.28 12.92 -18.94
N ASP A 569 -15.90 11.77 -18.34
CA ASP A 569 -15.78 11.63 -16.90
C ASP A 569 -14.48 12.26 -16.39
N ASP A 570 -14.57 13.07 -15.34
CA ASP A 570 -13.46 13.87 -14.83
C ASP A 570 -12.30 13.01 -14.32
N GLN A 571 -12.57 11.90 -13.62
CA GLN A 571 -11.53 11.02 -13.09
C GLN A 571 -10.84 10.24 -14.22
N ILE A 572 -11.61 9.77 -15.20
CA ILE A 572 -11.05 9.08 -16.38
C ILE A 572 -10.19 10.02 -17.22
N LEU A 573 -10.65 11.25 -17.45
CA LEU A 573 -9.88 12.27 -18.15
C LEU A 573 -8.61 12.66 -17.39
N ALA A 574 -8.67 12.72 -16.05
CA ALA A 574 -7.48 12.94 -15.24
C ALA A 574 -6.45 11.81 -15.44
N SER A 575 -6.88 10.55 -15.54
CA SER A 575 -5.97 9.42 -15.82
C SER A 575 -5.36 9.45 -17.22
N TYR A 576 -6.10 9.87 -18.25
CA TYR A 576 -5.52 10.11 -19.57
C TYR A 576 -4.53 11.29 -19.57
N ASP A 577 -4.88 12.39 -18.89
CA ASP A 577 -4.00 13.55 -18.73
C ASP A 577 -2.70 13.16 -17.98
N TYR A 578 -2.81 12.36 -16.92
CA TYR A 578 -1.67 11.79 -16.20
C TYR A 578 -0.75 11.01 -17.14
N MET A 579 -1.27 10.02 -17.88
CA MET A 579 -0.45 9.25 -18.84
C MET A 579 0.21 10.17 -19.87
N ALA A 580 -0.55 11.06 -20.51
CA ALA A 580 -0.02 11.89 -21.59
C ALA A 580 1.06 12.88 -21.13
N GLU A 581 0.89 13.48 -19.95
CA GLU A 581 1.80 14.52 -19.47
C GLU A 581 3.10 13.97 -18.87
N THR A 582 3.05 12.77 -18.33
CA THR A 582 4.15 12.22 -17.54
C THR A 582 5.10 11.31 -18.32
N LEU A 583 4.71 10.85 -19.52
CA LEU A 583 5.62 10.14 -20.41
C LEU A 583 6.86 10.99 -20.72
N GLY A 584 8.03 10.37 -20.57
CA GLY A 584 9.34 10.92 -20.89
C GLY A 584 9.62 10.98 -22.39
N PRO A 585 10.87 11.31 -22.76
CA PRO A 585 11.32 11.29 -24.15
C PRO A 585 10.99 9.99 -24.88
N LEU A 586 10.73 10.08 -26.18
CA LEU A 586 10.39 8.93 -27.03
C LEU A 586 9.06 8.26 -26.64
N GLY A 587 8.22 8.99 -25.92
CA GLY A 587 6.95 8.54 -25.35
C GLY A 587 7.10 7.43 -24.29
N MET A 588 8.18 7.39 -23.51
CA MET A 588 8.44 6.29 -22.56
C MET A 588 7.90 6.54 -21.15
N PRO A 589 7.30 5.54 -20.47
CA PRO A 589 6.97 5.68 -19.05
C PRO A 589 8.23 5.58 -18.19
N GLY A 590 8.12 6.03 -16.94
CA GLY A 590 9.10 5.64 -15.93
C GLY A 590 8.87 4.18 -15.52
N SER A 591 9.95 3.47 -15.18
CA SER A 591 9.95 2.06 -14.78
C SER A 591 9.77 1.90 -13.26
N PHE A 592 8.79 2.60 -12.69
CA PHE A 592 8.35 2.40 -11.30
C PHE A 592 7.25 1.35 -11.26
N GLU A 593 7.17 0.60 -10.15
CA GLU A 593 6.29 -0.57 -10.04
C GLU A 593 6.50 -1.59 -11.17
N ASP A 594 5.56 -2.53 -11.30
CA ASP A 594 5.46 -3.44 -12.44
C ASP A 594 5.12 -2.67 -13.73
N CYS A 595 6.13 -1.98 -14.28
CA CYS A 595 6.01 -1.20 -15.50
C CYS A 595 6.97 -1.68 -16.59
N THR A 596 6.41 -1.98 -17.75
CA THR A 596 7.15 -2.19 -18.99
C THR A 596 7.06 -0.95 -19.87
N PHE A 597 7.84 -0.94 -20.94
CA PHE A 597 7.74 0.03 -22.03
C PHE A 597 6.72 -0.43 -23.08
N ASP A 598 5.63 -1.06 -22.63
CA ASP A 598 4.56 -1.49 -23.50
C ASP A 598 3.99 -0.29 -24.27
N ARG A 599 3.61 -0.61 -25.50
CA ARG A 599 3.08 0.30 -26.50
C ARG A 599 1.60 0.57 -26.26
N ASP A 600 0.96 -0.22 -25.41
CA ASP A 600 -0.45 -0.07 -25.02
C ASP A 600 -0.75 1.31 -24.41
N ILE A 601 0.20 1.92 -23.69
CA ILE A 601 0.02 3.26 -23.09
C ILE A 601 -0.27 4.30 -24.18
N GLN A 602 0.48 4.30 -25.28
CA GLN A 602 0.30 5.26 -26.36
C GLN A 602 -0.89 4.88 -27.26
N GLU A 603 -1.21 3.59 -27.42
CA GLU A 603 -2.42 3.15 -28.12
C GLU A 603 -3.69 3.63 -27.41
N VAL A 604 -3.74 3.51 -26.08
CA VAL A 604 -4.87 3.99 -25.29
C VAL A 604 -5.07 5.50 -25.45
N LEU A 605 -3.98 6.28 -25.44
CA LEU A 605 -4.05 7.72 -25.70
C LEU A 605 -4.53 8.04 -27.12
N LEU A 606 -4.12 7.28 -28.13
CA LEU A 606 -4.64 7.41 -29.49
C LEU A 606 -6.15 7.15 -29.54
N PHE A 607 -6.63 6.11 -28.86
CA PHE A 607 -8.07 5.81 -28.82
C PHE A 607 -8.82 6.95 -28.14
N ALA A 608 -8.33 7.41 -26.98
CA ALA A 608 -8.89 8.54 -26.25
C ALA A 608 -8.91 9.82 -27.10
N ALA A 609 -7.86 10.10 -27.89
CA ALA A 609 -7.78 11.26 -28.78
C ALA A 609 -8.98 11.31 -29.75
N ALA A 610 -9.27 10.19 -30.42
CA ALA A 610 -10.42 10.09 -31.32
C ALA A 610 -11.74 10.33 -30.58
N GLN A 611 -11.85 9.82 -29.35
CA GLN A 611 -13.10 9.91 -28.58
C GLN A 611 -13.33 11.30 -27.96
N VAL A 612 -12.29 12.05 -27.60
CA VAL A 612 -12.43 13.37 -26.99
C VAL A 612 -12.34 14.51 -27.99
N ASN A 613 -12.03 14.27 -29.27
CA ASN A 613 -11.79 15.32 -30.26
C ASN A 613 -12.93 16.36 -30.37
N ASN A 614 -14.19 15.92 -30.32
CA ASN A 614 -15.34 16.81 -30.44
C ASN A 614 -15.58 17.66 -29.18
N THR A 615 -15.18 17.19 -28.00
CA THR A 615 -15.47 17.84 -26.70
C THR A 615 -14.25 18.57 -26.15
N SER A 616 -13.05 18.09 -26.44
CA SER A 616 -11.76 18.58 -25.95
C SER A 616 -10.68 18.48 -27.05
N PRO A 617 -10.78 19.24 -28.15
CA PRO A 617 -9.87 19.12 -29.30
C PRO A 617 -8.38 19.34 -28.94
N LYS A 618 -8.10 20.21 -27.95
CA LYS A 618 -6.71 20.40 -27.46
C LYS A 618 -6.15 19.17 -26.76
N ARG A 619 -6.97 18.46 -25.97
CA ARG A 619 -6.55 17.18 -25.36
C ARG A 619 -6.31 16.14 -26.46
N ALA A 620 -7.25 16.04 -27.41
CA ALA A 620 -7.10 15.13 -28.54
C ALA A 620 -5.80 15.37 -29.33
N ALA A 621 -5.49 16.62 -29.66
CA ALA A 621 -4.25 16.99 -30.34
C ALA A 621 -2.97 16.59 -29.57
N ARG A 622 -2.99 16.71 -28.24
CA ARG A 622 -1.87 16.34 -27.36
C ARG A 622 -1.72 14.83 -27.20
N TYR A 623 -2.83 14.12 -27.03
CA TYR A 623 -2.81 12.66 -26.97
C TYR A 623 -2.34 12.06 -28.32
N GLN A 624 -2.82 12.63 -29.43
CA GLN A 624 -2.34 12.30 -30.78
C GLN A 624 -0.83 12.53 -30.91
N TYR A 625 -0.33 13.67 -30.42
CA TYR A 625 1.10 14.01 -30.46
C TYR A 625 1.97 12.95 -29.77
N ILE A 626 1.59 12.50 -28.57
CA ILE A 626 2.35 11.47 -27.83
C ILE A 626 2.45 10.17 -28.61
N TRP A 627 1.35 9.73 -29.21
CA TRP A 627 1.37 8.52 -30.04
C TRP A 627 2.22 8.72 -31.29
N GLU A 628 2.11 9.85 -31.99
CA GLU A 628 2.91 10.15 -33.18
C GLU A 628 4.40 10.22 -32.87
N GLU A 629 4.80 10.82 -31.76
CA GLU A 629 6.18 10.84 -31.27
C GLU A 629 6.72 9.40 -31.18
N ARG A 630 5.96 8.51 -30.54
CA ARG A 630 6.32 7.10 -30.38
C ARG A 630 6.38 6.34 -31.71
N GLN A 631 5.47 6.59 -32.64
CA GLN A 631 5.49 5.95 -33.96
C GLN A 631 6.69 6.39 -34.80
N ASN A 632 7.07 7.66 -34.69
CA ASN A 632 8.21 8.22 -35.40
C ASN A 632 9.55 7.69 -34.90
N ASN A 633 9.59 6.95 -33.79
CA ASN A 633 10.82 6.35 -33.28
C ASN A 633 11.52 5.45 -34.30
N SER A 634 10.81 4.83 -35.25
CA SER A 634 11.41 3.98 -36.28
C SER A 634 12.45 4.68 -37.17
N GLN A 635 12.52 6.02 -37.12
CA GLN A 635 13.54 6.81 -37.82
C GLN A 635 14.89 6.85 -37.09
N TYR A 636 14.92 6.52 -35.79
CA TYR A 636 16.11 6.61 -34.97
C TYR A 636 17.04 5.42 -35.19
N ILE A 637 18.34 5.68 -35.13
CA ILE A 637 19.37 4.70 -35.48
C ILE A 637 19.33 3.44 -34.59
N SER A 638 18.89 3.59 -33.35
CA SER A 638 18.97 2.56 -32.32
C SER A 638 17.77 1.60 -32.31
N THR A 639 16.69 1.89 -33.05
CA THR A 639 15.47 1.06 -32.96
C THR A 639 15.62 -0.33 -33.55
N ASN A 640 16.63 -0.55 -34.40
CA ASN A 640 16.96 -1.88 -34.89
C ASN A 640 17.47 -2.79 -33.77
N ASP A 641 18.20 -2.22 -32.81
CA ASP A 641 18.78 -2.94 -31.68
C ASP A 641 17.80 -2.99 -30.49
N TYR A 642 16.98 -1.94 -30.32
CA TYR A 642 16.03 -1.80 -29.22
C TYR A 642 14.58 -1.76 -29.74
N GLY A 643 14.02 -2.94 -30.05
CA GLY A 643 12.66 -3.06 -30.58
C GLY A 643 11.55 -2.60 -29.62
N TYR A 644 11.87 -2.44 -28.32
CA TYR A 644 10.98 -1.82 -27.34
C TYR A 644 10.88 -0.30 -27.48
N LEU A 645 11.66 0.35 -28.35
CA LEU A 645 11.50 1.78 -28.68
C LEU A 645 10.44 2.01 -29.76
N LEU A 646 10.06 0.96 -30.50
CA LEU A 646 9.15 1.08 -31.63
C LEU A 646 7.70 1.32 -31.18
N GLY A 647 6.96 2.07 -31.99
CA GLY A 647 5.52 2.19 -31.85
C GLY A 647 4.77 0.86 -32.04
N ALA A 648 3.52 0.82 -31.58
CA ALA A 648 2.68 -0.37 -31.67
C ALA A 648 2.49 -0.82 -33.11
N ASN A 649 2.46 -2.13 -33.33
CA ASN A 649 1.95 -2.69 -34.57
C ASN A 649 0.46 -2.36 -34.68
N PRO A 650 -0.09 -2.27 -35.91
CA PRO A 650 -1.54 -2.15 -36.09
C PRO A 650 -2.30 -3.22 -35.32
N SER A 651 -3.38 -2.81 -34.65
CA SER A 651 -4.26 -3.68 -33.87
C SER A 651 -5.70 -3.55 -34.34
N PHE A 652 -6.53 -4.55 -34.01
CA PHE A 652 -7.97 -4.51 -34.22
C PHE A 652 -8.60 -3.26 -33.59
N HIS A 653 -8.24 -2.99 -32.33
CA HIS A 653 -8.68 -1.81 -31.58
C HIS A 653 -8.32 -0.51 -32.32
N ARG A 654 -7.08 -0.37 -32.81
CA ARG A 654 -6.68 0.84 -33.54
C ARG A 654 -7.53 1.08 -34.79
N ILE A 655 -7.75 0.04 -35.60
CA ILE A 655 -8.46 0.16 -36.87
C ILE A 655 -9.91 0.65 -36.65
N LEU A 656 -10.56 0.13 -35.61
CA LEU A 656 -11.98 0.37 -35.35
C LEU A 656 -12.27 1.53 -34.38
N LEU A 657 -11.45 1.73 -33.35
CA LEU A 657 -11.68 2.74 -32.33
C LEU A 657 -11.15 4.13 -32.71
N TYR A 658 -10.09 4.19 -33.53
CA TYR A 658 -9.60 5.45 -34.06
C TYR A 658 -10.42 5.88 -35.28
N ASN A 659 -11.65 6.33 -35.06
CA ASN A 659 -12.52 6.83 -36.12
C ASN A 659 -12.61 8.36 -36.08
N VAL A 660 -11.73 9.02 -36.83
CA VAL A 660 -11.77 10.47 -36.96
C VAL A 660 -12.30 10.83 -38.34
N ASN A 661 -13.55 11.29 -38.37
CA ASN A 661 -14.16 11.88 -39.57
C ASN A 661 -13.37 13.13 -40.04
N GLU A 662 -12.50 13.67 -39.17
CA GLU A 662 -11.63 14.82 -39.42
C GLU A 662 -10.20 14.49 -38.96
N THR A 663 -9.16 14.92 -39.69
CA THR A 663 -7.77 14.66 -39.27
C THR A 663 -7.46 15.44 -37.98
N ILE A 664 -7.11 14.74 -36.88
CA ILE A 664 -6.59 15.39 -35.67
C ILE A 664 -5.17 15.86 -35.97
N GLN A 665 -4.94 17.17 -35.91
CA GLN A 665 -3.61 17.72 -36.02
C GLN A 665 -2.92 17.62 -34.66
N SER A 666 -1.83 16.86 -34.58
CA SER A 666 -1.03 16.76 -33.35
C SER A 666 -0.49 18.11 -32.92
N GLU A 667 -0.45 18.34 -31.61
CA GLU A 667 0.07 19.56 -31.00
C GLU A 667 0.95 19.19 -29.80
N PRO A 668 2.22 19.62 -29.75
CA PRO A 668 3.08 19.39 -28.58
C PRO A 668 2.53 20.15 -27.37
N PHE A 669 2.95 19.71 -26.18
CA PHE A 669 2.64 20.44 -24.95
C PHE A 669 3.47 21.71 -24.86
N GLU A 670 2.83 22.87 -24.70
CA GLU A 670 3.54 24.14 -24.42
C GLU A 670 4.36 24.06 -23.11
N SER A 671 3.79 23.40 -22.10
CA SER A 671 4.42 23.02 -20.84
C SER A 671 3.67 21.82 -20.27
N ARG A 672 4.35 20.98 -19.49
CA ARG A 672 3.74 19.84 -18.79
C ARG A 672 3.85 20.03 -17.29
N LYS A 673 2.89 19.48 -16.55
CA LYS A 673 2.90 19.47 -15.09
C LYS A 673 4.08 18.64 -14.57
N GLU A 674 4.85 19.21 -13.65
CA GLU A 674 6.03 18.54 -13.08
C GLU A 674 5.70 17.73 -11.82
N VAL A 675 4.64 18.05 -11.06
CA VAL A 675 4.30 17.32 -9.82
C VAL A 675 2.83 16.92 -9.80
N TRP A 676 2.60 15.66 -9.46
CA TRP A 676 1.29 15.03 -9.30
C TRP A 676 1.10 14.71 -7.83
N LYS A 677 0.39 15.59 -7.12
CA LYS A 677 0.31 15.61 -5.67
C LYS A 677 -0.40 14.39 -5.09
N ALA A 678 -1.49 13.94 -5.68
CA ALA A 678 -2.20 12.78 -5.14
C ALA A 678 -1.46 11.48 -5.46
N SER A 679 -0.80 11.41 -6.62
CA SER A 679 0.15 10.34 -6.93
C SER A 679 1.47 10.42 -6.16
N SER A 680 1.78 11.55 -5.52
CA SER A 680 3.10 11.86 -4.96
C SER A 680 4.28 11.53 -5.90
N MET A 681 4.12 11.88 -7.19
CA MET A 681 5.13 11.68 -8.24
C MET A 681 5.62 13.04 -8.77
N ALA A 682 6.88 13.10 -9.18
CA ALA A 682 7.44 14.25 -9.89
C ALA A 682 8.11 13.85 -11.21
N TYR A 683 8.07 14.74 -12.19
CA TYR A 683 8.52 14.57 -13.57
C TYR A 683 9.26 15.85 -14.01
N LEU A 684 10.45 16.04 -13.45
CA LEU A 684 11.26 17.23 -13.68
C LEU A 684 11.75 17.21 -15.13
N ARG A 685 11.46 18.27 -15.91
CA ARG A 685 11.76 18.25 -17.33
C ARG A 685 12.20 19.59 -17.92
N SER A 686 13.02 19.51 -18.96
CA SER A 686 13.38 20.64 -19.81
C SER A 686 13.68 20.16 -21.22
N GLY A 687 12.95 20.70 -22.20
CA GLY A 687 12.98 20.24 -23.59
C GLY A 687 12.05 19.04 -23.85
N ASP A 688 12.08 18.55 -25.09
CA ASP A 688 11.27 17.43 -25.55
C ASP A 688 12.12 16.15 -25.68
N THR A 689 12.29 15.62 -26.90
CA THR A 689 12.92 14.32 -27.18
C THR A 689 14.40 14.23 -26.78
N ASP A 690 15.17 15.32 -26.94
CA ASP A 690 16.58 15.38 -26.54
C ASP A 690 16.79 16.15 -25.22
N GLY A 691 15.70 16.37 -24.50
CA GLY A 691 15.69 17.13 -23.25
C GLY A 691 16.32 16.41 -22.07
N LEU A 692 16.24 17.06 -20.91
CA LEU A 692 16.48 16.45 -19.61
C LEU A 692 15.13 16.06 -19.01
N PHE A 693 15.00 14.84 -18.53
CA PHE A 693 13.79 14.34 -17.90
C PHE A 693 14.14 13.38 -16.75
N MET A 694 13.68 13.70 -15.54
CA MET A 694 13.89 12.91 -14.34
C MET A 694 12.54 12.67 -13.66
N PRO A 695 11.96 11.47 -13.80
CA PRO A 695 10.87 11.08 -12.95
C PRO A 695 11.41 10.69 -11.56
N PHE A 696 10.60 10.93 -10.53
CA PHE A 696 10.92 10.72 -9.13
C PHE A 696 9.66 10.22 -8.39
N SER A 697 9.78 9.09 -7.71
CA SER A 697 8.69 8.45 -6.97
C SER A 697 8.88 8.61 -5.46
N CYS A 698 7.81 8.93 -4.75
CA CYS A 698 7.73 8.83 -3.28
C CYS A 698 6.25 8.80 -2.88
N LYS A 699 5.59 7.67 -3.04
CA LYS A 699 4.14 7.51 -2.93
C LYS A 699 3.67 7.35 -1.49
N ASN A 700 2.51 7.93 -1.20
CA ASN A 700 1.90 7.95 0.13
C ASN A 700 0.48 7.35 0.14
N TYR A 701 0.29 6.30 -0.63
CA TYR A 701 -0.96 5.58 -0.73
C TYR A 701 -0.67 4.10 -0.98
N ASP A 702 -1.62 3.26 -0.61
CA ASP A 702 -1.55 1.82 -0.76
C ASP A 702 -1.53 1.36 -2.23
N GLN A 703 -0.64 0.42 -2.55
CA GLN A 703 -0.32 -0.03 -3.91
C GLN A 703 -0.56 -1.54 -4.05
N ASN A 704 -1.05 -2.02 -5.20
CA ASN A 704 -1.27 -3.45 -5.43
C ASN A 704 -0.14 -4.15 -6.21
N HIS A 705 0.65 -3.40 -6.98
CA HIS A 705 1.89 -3.89 -7.63
C HIS A 705 3.14 -3.14 -7.14
N PRO A 706 3.34 -2.95 -5.82
CA PRO A 706 4.40 -2.10 -5.30
C PRO A 706 5.79 -2.67 -5.58
N HIS A 707 6.72 -1.77 -5.90
CA HIS A 707 8.15 -2.02 -5.78
C HIS A 707 8.68 -1.35 -4.50
N GLN A 708 9.91 -1.68 -4.13
CA GLN A 708 10.63 -1.08 -3.02
C GLN A 708 11.49 0.09 -3.52
N ASP A 709 10.89 0.95 -4.35
CA ASP A 709 11.54 1.98 -5.17
C ASP A 709 11.10 3.40 -4.79
N GLU A 710 10.61 3.59 -3.57
CA GLU A 710 10.24 4.90 -3.08
C GLU A 710 11.49 5.76 -2.82
N ASN A 711 11.39 7.07 -3.06
CA ASN A 711 12.53 7.99 -3.21
C ASN A 711 13.54 7.57 -4.30
N SER A 712 13.19 6.66 -5.21
CA SER A 712 14.02 6.39 -6.39
C SER A 712 13.76 7.41 -7.51
N PHE A 713 14.69 7.49 -8.45
CA PHE A 713 14.60 8.35 -9.61
C PHE A 713 15.10 7.62 -10.85
N GLU A 714 14.80 8.18 -12.00
CA GLU A 714 15.42 7.79 -13.26
C GLU A 714 15.93 9.04 -13.97
N LEU A 715 16.74 8.88 -15.02
CA LEU A 715 17.24 10.03 -15.76
C LEU A 715 17.37 9.74 -17.25
N TRP A 716 16.71 10.60 -18.02
CA TRP A 716 16.88 10.76 -19.46
C TRP A 716 17.61 12.07 -19.74
N ALA A 717 18.57 12.02 -20.66
CA ALA A 717 19.26 13.21 -21.13
C ALA A 717 19.73 13.03 -22.57
N TYR A 718 19.51 14.05 -23.40
CA TYR A 718 20.06 14.11 -24.77
C TYR A 718 19.70 12.85 -25.60
N GLY A 719 18.46 12.38 -25.43
CA GLY A 719 17.91 11.21 -26.11
C GLY A 719 18.46 9.86 -25.63
N ALA A 720 19.17 9.82 -24.50
CA ALA A 720 19.62 8.59 -23.86
C ALA A 720 18.89 8.35 -22.53
N TYR A 721 18.52 7.10 -22.27
CA TYR A 721 18.09 6.66 -20.94
C TYR A 721 19.31 6.23 -20.12
N ILE A 722 19.80 7.13 -19.26
CA ILE A 722 21.15 7.07 -18.68
C ILE A 722 21.20 6.58 -17.23
N ALA A 723 20.13 6.79 -16.46
CA ALA A 723 19.93 6.13 -15.17
C ALA A 723 18.54 5.50 -15.18
N ASN A 724 18.45 4.20 -14.89
CA ASN A 724 17.23 3.43 -15.08
C ASN A 724 16.88 2.64 -13.82
N ASN A 725 15.60 2.48 -13.55
CA ASN A 725 15.11 1.42 -12.66
C ASN A 725 15.01 0.10 -13.47
N PRO A 726 14.73 -1.04 -12.82
CA PRO A 726 14.89 -2.35 -13.44
C PRO A 726 13.71 -2.73 -14.35
N GLY A 727 12.60 -1.98 -14.35
CA GLY A 727 11.41 -2.34 -15.15
C GLY A 727 10.72 -3.59 -14.66
N TYR A 728 10.02 -4.30 -15.54
CA TYR A 728 9.20 -5.44 -15.18
C TYR A 728 9.44 -6.64 -16.11
N PRO A 729 9.99 -7.76 -15.59
CA PRO A 729 10.20 -8.96 -16.37
C PRO A 729 8.91 -9.78 -16.58
N GLY A 730 7.82 -9.46 -15.89
CA GLY A 730 6.61 -10.28 -15.87
C GLY A 730 6.48 -11.08 -14.58
N TRP A 731 5.24 -11.33 -14.17
CA TRP A 731 4.92 -12.03 -12.93
C TRP A 731 5.42 -13.47 -12.96
N GLY A 732 6.14 -13.86 -11.90
CA GLY A 732 6.71 -15.20 -11.77
C GLY A 732 7.88 -15.49 -12.71
N GLU A 733 8.28 -14.52 -13.53
CA GLU A 733 9.43 -14.64 -14.42
C GLU A 733 10.74 -14.43 -13.67
N LYS A 734 11.84 -14.83 -14.32
CA LYS A 734 13.18 -14.58 -13.81
C LYS A 734 13.38 -13.08 -13.58
N PHE A 735 14.06 -12.74 -12.49
CA PHE A 735 14.35 -11.36 -12.07
C PHE A 735 13.18 -10.57 -11.49
N HIS A 736 11.98 -11.14 -11.36
CA HIS A 736 10.85 -10.40 -10.78
C HIS A 736 11.12 -9.91 -9.35
N THR A 737 11.73 -10.73 -8.49
CA THR A 737 12.14 -10.30 -7.14
C THR A 737 13.23 -9.22 -7.16
N TRP A 738 14.10 -9.22 -8.18
CA TRP A 738 15.10 -8.17 -8.35
C TRP A 738 14.45 -6.86 -8.77
N SER A 739 13.48 -6.89 -9.69
CA SER A 739 12.79 -5.67 -10.08
C SER A 739 12.04 -5.02 -8.92
N GLN A 740 11.51 -5.83 -8.00
CA GLN A 740 10.79 -5.33 -6.84
C GLN A 740 11.68 -4.79 -5.72
N SER A 741 12.99 -5.06 -5.72
CA SER A 741 13.86 -4.73 -4.58
C SER A 741 14.40 -3.31 -4.61
N THR A 742 14.72 -2.76 -3.44
CA THR A 742 15.41 -1.45 -3.35
C THR A 742 16.78 -1.50 -4.00
N GLU A 743 17.49 -2.62 -3.87
CA GLU A 743 18.76 -2.82 -4.56
C GLU A 743 18.64 -2.69 -6.09
N GLY A 744 17.50 -3.05 -6.67
CA GLY A 744 17.21 -2.91 -8.09
C GLY A 744 16.94 -1.46 -8.55
N ALA A 745 16.66 -0.54 -7.63
CA ALA A 745 16.27 0.84 -7.92
C ALA A 745 17.38 1.87 -7.61
N ASN A 746 17.28 3.07 -8.16
CA ASN A 746 18.17 4.19 -7.86
C ASN A 746 17.85 4.85 -6.50
N ALA A 747 17.95 4.08 -5.43
CA ALA A 747 17.58 4.44 -4.06
C ALA A 747 18.78 4.35 -3.08
N LEU A 748 18.51 4.21 -1.78
CA LEU A 748 19.52 3.92 -0.75
C LEU A 748 19.28 2.53 -0.15
N LEU A 749 20.33 1.84 0.29
CA LEU A 749 20.21 0.76 1.27
C LEU A 749 20.70 1.26 2.63
N ILE A 750 19.96 0.98 3.70
CA ILE A 750 20.34 1.39 5.06
C ILE A 750 20.76 0.14 5.83
N GLY A 751 22.05 0.06 6.17
CA GLY A 751 22.61 -1.14 6.78
C GLY A 751 22.53 -2.38 5.89
N GLY A 752 22.43 -2.20 4.57
CA GLY A 752 22.23 -3.26 3.59
C GLY A 752 20.81 -3.84 3.54
N SER A 753 19.83 -3.16 4.13
CA SER A 753 18.42 -3.58 4.08
C SER A 753 17.67 -2.83 2.97
N ASP A 754 16.77 -3.56 2.29
CA ASP A 754 15.78 -2.99 1.39
C ASP A 754 14.70 -2.21 2.17
N GLN A 755 13.92 -1.41 1.44
CA GLN A 755 12.68 -0.81 1.92
C GLN A 755 11.62 -1.88 2.16
N LEU A 756 10.66 -1.55 3.00
CA LEU A 756 9.41 -2.28 3.14
C LEU A 756 8.38 -1.75 2.15
N GLN A 757 7.43 -2.61 1.79
CA GLN A 757 6.27 -2.23 1.00
C GLN A 757 5.21 -1.60 1.92
N VAL A 758 5.48 -0.38 2.39
CA VAL A 758 4.57 0.43 3.20
C VAL A 758 4.43 1.82 2.58
N GLU A 759 3.36 2.55 2.91
CA GLU A 759 3.17 3.91 2.42
C GLU A 759 4.29 4.85 2.92
N ALA A 760 4.91 5.62 2.02
CA ALA A 760 5.82 6.69 2.41
C ALA A 760 5.04 7.93 2.90
N ASN A 761 5.75 8.95 3.41
CA ASN A 761 5.12 10.21 3.79
C ASN A 761 4.74 11.09 2.57
N GLY A 762 5.27 10.76 1.39
CA GLY A 762 4.93 11.44 0.16
C GLY A 762 5.88 12.57 -0.21
N LEU A 763 5.45 13.40 -1.16
CA LEU A 763 6.13 14.65 -1.50
C LEU A 763 5.82 15.74 -0.47
N SER A 764 6.85 16.29 0.16
CA SER A 764 6.74 17.33 1.20
C SER A 764 7.02 18.74 0.69
N THR A 765 7.73 18.89 -0.42
CA THR A 765 8.03 20.20 -1.05
C THR A 765 8.05 20.08 -2.57
N SER A 766 7.51 21.11 -3.24
CA SER A 766 7.66 21.32 -4.68
C SER A 766 7.73 22.83 -4.97
N ILE A 767 8.69 23.24 -5.78
CA ILE A 767 8.67 24.56 -6.42
C ILE A 767 9.14 24.35 -7.86
N SER A 768 8.33 24.78 -8.83
CA SER A 768 8.70 24.75 -10.24
C SER A 768 8.88 26.17 -10.76
N ALA A 769 10.02 26.40 -11.41
CA ALA A 769 10.36 27.66 -12.07
C ALA A 769 11.02 27.40 -13.44
N PRO A 770 11.14 28.42 -14.30
CA PRO A 770 11.71 28.28 -15.64
C PRO A 770 13.17 27.82 -15.66
N TYR A 771 13.96 28.17 -14.65
CA TYR A 771 15.41 27.88 -14.58
C TYR A 771 15.79 26.92 -13.46
N PHE A 772 14.83 26.58 -12.58
CA PHE A 772 15.07 25.85 -11.35
C PHE A 772 13.79 25.11 -10.96
N SER A 773 13.90 23.84 -10.61
CA SER A 773 12.83 23.14 -9.91
C SER A 773 13.39 22.45 -8.67
N ILE A 774 12.55 22.28 -7.66
CA ILE A 774 12.87 21.49 -6.48
C ILE A 774 11.69 20.59 -6.13
N VAL A 775 12.01 19.36 -5.76
CA VAL A 775 11.08 18.41 -5.13
C VAL A 775 11.75 17.76 -3.93
N ARG A 776 10.98 17.45 -2.89
CA ARG A 776 11.45 16.66 -1.74
C ARG A 776 10.46 15.54 -1.43
N GLY A 777 10.94 14.30 -1.45
CA GLY A 777 10.22 13.11 -0.98
C GLY A 777 10.67 12.70 0.42
N ASP A 778 9.76 12.18 1.24
CA ASP A 778 10.04 11.70 2.58
C ASP A 778 9.71 10.20 2.71
N GLY A 779 10.76 9.39 2.81
CA GLY A 779 10.73 7.94 2.95
C GLY A 779 11.26 7.48 4.31
N THR A 780 11.10 8.30 5.35
CA THR A 780 11.63 8.02 6.70
C THR A 780 11.09 6.73 7.32
N GLU A 781 9.93 6.28 6.87
CA GLU A 781 9.24 5.11 7.41
C GLU A 781 9.60 3.78 6.72
N LEU A 782 10.24 3.86 5.55
CA LEU A 782 10.38 2.72 4.65
C LEU A 782 11.34 1.63 5.13
N TYR A 783 12.28 1.89 6.04
CA TYR A 783 13.27 0.88 6.48
C TYR A 783 13.03 0.40 7.90
N ASN A 784 11.86 0.67 8.50
CA ASN A 784 11.56 0.22 9.84
C ASN A 784 10.91 -1.17 9.81
N ASP A 785 11.59 -2.22 10.29
CA ASP A 785 11.04 -3.59 10.27
C ASP A 785 9.57 -3.65 10.75
N LEU A 786 8.73 -4.45 10.08
CA LEU A 786 7.30 -4.64 10.39
C LEU A 786 7.06 -5.07 11.85
N GLY A 787 7.99 -5.82 12.45
CA GLY A 787 7.95 -6.22 13.85
C GLY A 787 8.48 -5.17 14.83
N SER A 788 8.96 -4.04 14.34
CA SER A 788 9.45 -2.96 15.19
C SER A 788 8.32 -2.35 16.01
N PHE A 789 8.66 -1.76 17.15
CA PHE A 789 7.67 -1.19 18.07
C PHE A 789 6.79 -0.10 17.42
N ALA A 790 7.29 0.57 16.40
CA ALA A 790 6.56 1.61 15.68
C ALA A 790 5.34 1.04 14.93
N TYR A 791 5.48 -0.15 14.34
CA TYR A 791 4.46 -0.79 13.48
C TYR A 791 3.63 -1.84 14.20
N SER A 792 4.22 -2.50 15.21
CA SER A 792 3.50 -3.47 16.04
C SER A 792 3.76 -3.21 17.53
N PRO A 793 3.16 -2.16 18.12
CA PRO A 793 3.31 -1.88 19.55
C PRO A 793 2.61 -2.93 20.44
N GLU A 794 1.65 -3.70 19.90
CA GLU A 794 0.78 -4.60 20.64
C GLU A 794 1.52 -5.78 21.30
N PRO A 795 2.44 -6.51 20.61
CA PRO A 795 3.31 -7.50 21.24
C PRO A 795 4.07 -6.94 22.45
N PHE A 796 4.56 -5.71 22.37
CA PHE A 796 5.33 -5.07 23.44
C PHE A 796 4.45 -4.59 24.60
N ILE A 797 3.27 -4.06 24.30
CA ILE A 797 2.24 -3.72 25.30
C ILE A 797 1.82 -5.00 26.05
N LEU A 798 1.64 -6.12 25.35
CA LEU A 798 1.30 -7.40 25.96
C LEU A 798 2.44 -7.90 26.86
N LEU A 799 3.68 -7.78 26.41
CA LEU A 799 4.86 -8.17 27.17
C LEU A 799 5.00 -7.34 28.46
N PHE A 800 4.76 -6.03 28.35
CA PHE A 800 4.71 -5.12 29.49
C PHE A 800 3.55 -5.44 30.45
N ALA A 801 2.35 -5.75 29.91
CA ALA A 801 1.21 -6.16 30.71
C ALA A 801 1.51 -7.46 31.47
N ASN A 802 2.18 -8.43 30.84
CA ASN A 802 2.64 -9.67 31.48
C ASN A 802 3.63 -9.40 32.62
N MET A 803 4.61 -8.52 32.40
CA MET A 803 5.53 -8.09 33.46
C MET A 803 4.79 -7.47 34.64
N THR A 804 3.80 -6.62 34.36
CA THR A 804 2.99 -5.95 35.38
C THR A 804 2.15 -6.94 36.18
N ILE A 805 1.50 -7.90 35.52
CA ILE A 805 0.69 -8.94 36.17
C ILE A 805 1.56 -9.86 37.03
N LEU A 806 2.74 -10.26 36.54
CA LEU A 806 3.69 -11.07 37.30
C LEU A 806 4.21 -10.33 38.54
N ALA A 807 4.51 -9.04 38.41
CA ALA A 807 4.92 -8.18 39.52
C ALA A 807 3.80 -8.04 40.56
N LEU A 808 2.55 -7.79 40.12
CA LEU A 808 1.38 -7.72 41.00
C LEU A 808 1.13 -9.04 41.73
N CYS A 809 1.28 -10.18 41.06
CA CYS A 809 1.20 -11.51 41.68
C CYS A 809 2.28 -11.71 42.75
N GLY A 810 3.51 -11.25 42.48
CA GLY A 810 4.61 -11.22 43.43
C GLY A 810 4.30 -10.39 44.68
N VAL A 811 3.83 -9.15 44.49
CA VAL A 811 3.45 -8.23 45.58
C VAL A 811 2.30 -8.80 46.41
N LEU A 812 1.24 -9.29 45.77
CA LEU A 812 0.10 -9.91 46.47
C LEU A 812 0.54 -11.11 47.32
N TYR A 813 1.45 -11.95 46.80
CA TYR A 813 2.03 -13.06 47.55
C TYR A 813 2.84 -12.60 48.76
N VAL A 814 3.65 -11.52 48.63
CA VAL A 814 4.39 -10.90 49.75
C VAL A 814 3.44 -10.38 50.82
N LEU A 815 2.41 -9.63 50.42
CA LEU A 815 1.44 -9.04 51.34
C LEU A 815 0.70 -10.12 52.13
N ILE A 816 0.34 -11.22 51.48
CA ILE A 816 -0.37 -12.34 52.10
C ILE A 816 0.55 -13.16 53.01
N SER A 817 1.82 -13.31 52.65
CA SER A 817 2.80 -13.99 53.51
C SER A 817 3.20 -13.16 54.74
N ARG A 818 3.14 -11.83 54.68
CA ARG A 818 3.35 -10.91 55.81
C ARG A 818 2.13 -10.79 56.75
N ASP A 819 0.90 -10.83 56.22
CA ASP A 819 -0.35 -10.74 57.03
C ASP A 819 -0.61 -11.96 57.94
N ILE A 820 0.20 -13.02 57.85
CA ILE A 820 0.06 -14.26 58.64
C ILE A 820 0.65 -14.12 60.06
N SER A 821 1.37 -13.04 60.39
CA SER A 821 1.97 -12.83 61.71
C SER A 821 1.39 -11.67 62.52
N ILE A 822 0.09 -11.36 62.39
CA ILE A 822 -0.58 -10.46 63.34
C ILE A 822 -0.93 -11.27 64.59
N THR A 823 -0.17 -11.07 65.66
CA THR A 823 -0.38 -11.65 66.99
C THR A 823 -1.76 -11.28 67.55
N SER A 824 -2.33 -12.19 68.35
CA SER A 824 -3.68 -12.19 68.91
C SER A 824 -4.10 -10.94 69.69
N GLU A 825 -3.15 -10.08 70.06
CA GLU A 825 -3.34 -8.89 70.91
C GLU A 825 -4.18 -7.78 70.25
N SER A 826 -4.21 -7.70 68.92
CA SER A 826 -4.98 -6.66 68.20
C SER A 826 -6.45 -7.04 67.97
N ILE A 827 -6.84 -8.30 68.20
CA ILE A 827 -8.22 -8.78 68.02
C ILE A 827 -9.08 -8.57 69.28
N GLU A 828 -8.49 -8.56 70.48
CA GLU A 828 -9.22 -8.27 71.73
C GLU A 828 -9.67 -6.80 71.83
N LYS A 829 -8.86 -5.85 71.35
CA LYS A 829 -9.23 -4.42 71.33
C LYS A 829 -10.39 -4.07 70.38
N ILE A 830 -10.62 -4.88 69.35
CA ILE A 830 -11.73 -4.68 68.40
C ILE A 830 -13.02 -5.36 68.91
N LYS A 831 -12.92 -6.49 69.64
CA LYS A 831 -14.08 -7.16 70.24
C LYS A 831 -14.75 -6.37 71.36
N GLN A 832 -14.05 -5.44 72.02
CA GLN A 832 -14.66 -4.55 73.02
C GLN A 832 -15.45 -3.37 72.43
N LYS A 833 -15.39 -3.11 71.11
CA LYS A 833 -16.06 -1.94 70.48
C LYS A 833 -17.33 -2.28 69.68
N PHE A 834 -17.73 -3.55 69.61
CA PHE A 834 -18.99 -3.95 68.96
C PHE A 834 -19.76 -4.93 69.87
N LYS A 835 -20.57 -4.39 70.79
CA LYS A 835 -21.72 -5.11 71.35
C LYS A 835 -22.85 -5.05 70.31
N PRO A 836 -23.29 -6.17 69.73
CA PRO A 836 -24.50 -6.18 68.92
C PRO A 836 -25.70 -6.10 69.89
N SER A 837 -26.35 -4.94 69.92
CA SER A 837 -27.67 -4.79 70.53
C SER A 837 -28.71 -5.39 69.59
N ASN A 838 -29.50 -6.33 70.12
CA ASN A 838 -30.88 -6.66 69.79
C ASN A 838 -31.29 -6.50 68.32
N PHE A 839 -31.15 -7.58 67.56
CA PHE A 839 -32.07 -7.87 66.46
C PHE A 839 -32.53 -9.31 66.64
N LYS A 840 -33.56 -9.45 67.46
CA LYS A 840 -34.43 -10.62 67.49
C LYS A 840 -35.85 -10.11 67.26
N ASP A 841 -36.51 -10.83 66.38
CA ASP A 841 -37.94 -11.05 66.25
C ASP A 841 -38.60 -10.51 64.97
N GLU A 842 -39.41 -11.43 64.44
CA GLU A 842 -40.37 -11.34 63.33
C GLU A 842 -39.88 -11.61 61.91
N VAL A 843 -39.67 -12.89 61.62
CA VAL A 843 -40.30 -13.48 60.42
C VAL A 843 -40.97 -14.79 60.82
N SER A 844 -42.30 -14.76 60.76
CA SER A 844 -43.22 -15.86 61.04
C SER A 844 -42.97 -17.05 60.10
N SER A 845 -42.86 -18.22 60.71
CA SER A 845 -42.93 -19.52 60.08
C SER A 845 -44.32 -19.79 59.48
N SER A 846 -44.45 -19.80 58.15
CA SER A 846 -45.40 -20.69 57.43
C SER A 846 -45.30 -20.51 55.92
N GLN A 847 -44.15 -20.87 55.33
CA GLN A 847 -44.07 -21.36 53.96
C GLN A 847 -42.69 -22.00 53.84
N ILE A 848 -42.63 -23.32 53.98
CA ILE A 848 -41.43 -24.06 53.58
C ILE A 848 -41.30 -23.80 52.09
N PRO A 849 -40.24 -23.11 51.60
CA PRO A 849 -40.09 -22.85 50.19
C PRO A 849 -40.13 -24.20 49.48
N GLN A 850 -41.03 -24.35 48.50
CA GLN A 850 -41.03 -25.53 47.65
C GLN A 850 -39.62 -25.70 47.09
N GLN A 851 -39.10 -26.92 47.19
CA GLN A 851 -37.75 -27.22 46.74
C GLN A 851 -37.57 -26.72 45.31
N PRO A 852 -36.53 -25.93 45.03
CA PRO A 852 -36.24 -25.59 43.66
C PRO A 852 -35.93 -26.89 42.92
N SER A 853 -36.74 -27.17 41.92
CA SER A 853 -36.53 -28.28 40.99
C SER A 853 -35.13 -28.19 40.38
N ARG A 854 -34.61 -29.32 39.86
CA ARG A 854 -33.32 -29.32 39.13
C ARG A 854 -33.26 -28.26 38.02
N LYS A 855 -34.40 -27.99 37.36
CA LYS A 855 -34.55 -26.94 36.35
C LYS A 855 -34.42 -25.54 36.94
N GLU A 856 -35.03 -25.28 38.10
CA GLU A 856 -34.90 -24.01 38.81
C GLU A 856 -33.50 -23.80 39.37
N LEU A 857 -32.83 -24.85 39.88
CA LEU A 857 -31.42 -24.76 40.30
C LEU A 857 -30.50 -24.40 39.13
N VAL A 858 -30.73 -24.97 37.94
CA VAL A 858 -30.00 -24.62 36.72
C VAL A 858 -30.31 -23.16 36.36
N LYS A 859 -31.58 -22.74 36.29
CA LYS A 859 -31.97 -21.34 36.00
C LYS A 859 -31.35 -20.34 36.99
N LEU A 860 -31.39 -20.65 38.29
CA LEU A 860 -30.82 -19.83 39.36
C LEU A 860 -29.29 -19.76 39.25
N SER A 861 -28.63 -20.82 38.77
CA SER A 861 -27.17 -20.78 38.59
C SER A 861 -26.72 -19.77 37.52
N TYR A 862 -27.57 -19.49 36.52
CA TYR A 862 -27.33 -18.45 35.52
C TYR A 862 -27.71 -17.04 36.02
N THR A 863 -28.81 -16.92 36.77
CA THR A 863 -29.45 -15.62 37.05
C THR A 863 -29.18 -15.08 38.45
N HIS A 864 -29.10 -15.96 39.44
CA HIS A 864 -28.95 -15.61 40.87
C HIS A 864 -28.01 -16.59 41.57
N PRO A 865 -26.71 -16.58 41.21
CA PRO A 865 -25.71 -17.52 41.71
C PRO A 865 -25.70 -17.65 43.25
N PHE A 866 -25.83 -16.53 43.95
CA PHE A 866 -25.86 -16.48 45.43
C PHE A 866 -26.98 -17.31 46.06
N GLN A 867 -28.16 -17.37 45.43
CA GLN A 867 -29.30 -18.13 45.94
C GLN A 867 -29.06 -19.64 45.81
N VAL A 868 -28.37 -20.09 44.76
CA VAL A 868 -27.97 -21.49 44.61
C VAL A 868 -27.01 -21.91 45.74
N GLN A 869 -26.10 -21.01 46.13
CA GLN A 869 -25.18 -21.28 47.24
C GLN A 869 -25.92 -21.46 48.57
N GLU A 870 -26.87 -20.57 48.86
CA GLU A 870 -27.69 -20.61 50.08
C GLU A 870 -28.55 -21.88 50.12
N VAL A 871 -29.19 -22.24 49.01
CA VAL A 871 -29.98 -23.48 48.88
C VAL A 871 -29.14 -24.74 49.05
N LEU A 872 -27.90 -24.76 48.54
CA LEU A 872 -27.02 -25.92 48.70
C LEU A 872 -26.55 -26.09 50.15
N PHE A 873 -26.41 -25.02 50.93
CA PHE A 873 -25.96 -25.12 52.33
C PHE A 873 -27.01 -25.64 53.32
N GLU A 874 -28.27 -25.81 52.91
CA GLU A 874 -29.28 -26.49 53.71
C GLU A 874 -28.97 -28.00 53.77
N GLU A 875 -28.71 -28.54 54.98
CA GLU A 875 -28.03 -29.82 55.21
C GLU A 875 -28.65 -31.06 54.53
N ARG A 876 -29.92 -31.01 54.12
CA ARG A 876 -30.64 -32.19 53.60
C ARG A 876 -30.36 -32.56 52.14
N TYR A 877 -29.74 -31.70 51.32
CA TYR A 877 -29.73 -31.91 49.85
C TYR A 877 -28.41 -31.66 49.12
N PHE A 878 -27.35 -31.40 49.88
CA PHE A 878 -26.05 -30.97 49.34
C PHE A 878 -25.47 -31.94 48.31
N GLU A 879 -25.42 -33.25 48.60
CA GLU A 879 -24.62 -34.18 47.80
C GLU A 879 -25.22 -34.50 46.41
N LYS A 880 -26.55 -34.69 46.34
CA LYS A 880 -27.25 -35.11 45.10
C LYS A 880 -27.45 -33.95 44.11
N ASN A 881 -27.77 -32.75 44.62
CA ASN A 881 -28.02 -31.58 43.77
C ASN A 881 -26.72 -30.92 43.30
N TRP A 882 -25.66 -30.98 44.11
CA TRP A 882 -24.31 -30.56 43.73
C TRP A 882 -23.73 -31.36 42.55
N LYS A 883 -23.74 -32.70 42.64
CA LYS A 883 -23.23 -33.58 41.58
C LYS A 883 -23.99 -33.37 40.26
N PHE A 884 -25.28 -33.06 40.33
CA PHE A 884 -26.11 -32.73 39.17
C PHE A 884 -25.68 -31.39 38.54
N LEU A 885 -25.66 -30.30 39.33
CA LEU A 885 -25.32 -28.97 38.82
C LEU A 885 -23.91 -28.92 38.21
N ASN A 886 -22.95 -29.56 38.86
CA ASN A 886 -21.57 -29.64 38.36
C ASN A 886 -21.50 -30.36 36.99
N ARG A 887 -22.25 -31.46 36.81
CA ARG A 887 -22.31 -32.18 35.53
C ARG A 887 -22.99 -31.36 34.44
N THR A 888 -24.13 -30.71 34.74
CA THR A 888 -24.85 -29.88 33.78
C THR A 888 -24.00 -28.72 33.27
N ILE A 889 -23.21 -28.10 34.14
CA ILE A 889 -22.36 -26.96 33.76
C ILE A 889 -21.13 -27.42 32.97
N HIS A 890 -20.53 -28.56 33.32
CA HIS A 890 -19.47 -29.14 32.48
C HIS A 890 -19.98 -29.51 31.09
N LEU A 891 -21.19 -30.08 30.98
CA LEU A 891 -21.83 -30.39 29.71
C LEU A 891 -22.16 -29.12 28.92
N PHE A 892 -22.63 -28.06 29.60
CA PHE A 892 -22.91 -26.77 28.95
C PHE A 892 -21.63 -26.09 28.46
N LEU A 893 -20.56 -26.03 29.27
CA LEU A 893 -19.27 -25.48 28.84
C LEU A 893 -18.69 -26.26 27.66
N GLY A 894 -18.78 -27.59 27.71
CA GLY A 894 -18.43 -28.44 26.57
C GLY A 894 -19.27 -28.12 25.33
N GLY A 895 -20.60 -28.01 25.48
CA GLY A 895 -21.51 -27.69 24.38
C GLY A 895 -21.31 -26.29 23.80
N LEU A 896 -21.00 -25.29 24.63
CA LEU A 896 -20.71 -23.92 24.21
C LEU A 896 -19.42 -23.86 23.39
N LEU A 897 -18.34 -24.51 23.87
CA LEU A 897 -17.09 -24.62 23.14
C LEU A 897 -17.26 -25.36 21.80
N ILE A 898 -18.06 -26.44 21.79
CA ILE A 898 -18.42 -27.16 20.55
C ILE A 898 -19.24 -26.27 19.61
N SER A 899 -20.16 -25.45 20.12
CA SER A 899 -21.00 -24.58 19.29
C SER A 899 -20.21 -23.43 18.66
N PHE A 900 -19.34 -22.78 19.44
CA PHE A 900 -18.41 -21.77 18.92
C PHE A 900 -17.51 -22.36 17.84
N PHE A 901 -17.05 -23.59 18.07
CA PHE A 901 -16.22 -24.32 17.14
C PHE A 901 -16.93 -24.63 15.81
N LEU A 902 -18.21 -25.05 15.85
CA LEU A 902 -18.99 -25.30 14.64
C LEU A 902 -19.21 -24.03 13.79
N ILE A 903 -19.36 -22.86 14.42
CA ILE A 903 -19.50 -21.58 13.70
C ILE A 903 -18.21 -21.23 12.96
N SER A 904 -17.04 -21.36 13.61
CA SER A 904 -15.75 -21.11 12.95
C SER A 904 -15.49 -22.09 11.79
N CYS A 905 -15.95 -23.34 11.88
CA CYS A 905 -15.86 -24.28 10.75
C CYS A 905 -16.69 -23.83 9.55
N VAL A 906 -17.92 -23.37 9.76
CA VAL A 906 -18.79 -22.88 8.66
C VAL A 906 -18.15 -21.68 7.97
N ASP A 907 -17.56 -20.76 8.73
CA ASP A 907 -16.91 -19.58 8.15
C ASP A 907 -15.64 -19.91 7.35
N VAL A 908 -14.76 -20.78 7.88
CA VAL A 908 -13.57 -21.24 7.14
C VAL A 908 -13.98 -22.01 5.88
N THR A 909 -15.02 -22.84 5.95
CA THR A 909 -15.58 -23.51 4.76
C THR A 909 -16.09 -22.51 3.73
N ASN A 910 -16.77 -21.43 4.15
CA ASN A 910 -17.22 -20.38 3.23
C ASN A 910 -16.05 -19.66 2.55
N THR A 911 -14.95 -19.39 3.27
CA THR A 911 -13.73 -18.83 2.67
C THR A 911 -13.07 -19.81 1.70
N ILE A 912 -12.98 -21.09 2.04
CA ILE A 912 -12.48 -22.13 1.12
C ILE A 912 -13.36 -22.23 -0.13
N ILE A 913 -14.68 -22.19 0.00
CA ILE A 913 -15.62 -22.17 -1.13
C ILE A 913 -15.39 -20.93 -2.00
N TYR A 914 -15.19 -19.76 -1.40
CA TYR A 914 -14.84 -18.54 -2.12
C TYR A 914 -13.55 -18.71 -2.94
N HIS A 915 -12.47 -19.22 -2.35
CA HIS A 915 -11.21 -19.43 -3.10
C HIS A 915 -11.29 -20.57 -4.12
N SER A 916 -12.15 -21.58 -3.91
CA SER A 916 -12.38 -22.63 -4.90
C SER A 916 -12.98 -22.09 -6.21
N GLN A 917 -13.61 -20.91 -6.19
CA GLN A 917 -14.11 -20.24 -7.39
C GLN A 917 -12.98 -19.69 -8.28
N TYR A 918 -11.77 -19.51 -7.75
CA TYR A 918 -10.61 -18.98 -8.47
C TYR A 918 -9.69 -20.06 -9.03
N HIS A 919 -9.73 -21.27 -8.49
CA HIS A 919 -8.87 -22.38 -8.89
C HIS A 919 -9.73 -23.54 -9.40
N GLU A 920 -10.05 -23.51 -10.70
CA GLU A 920 -10.76 -24.63 -11.35
C GLU A 920 -9.89 -25.91 -11.27
N ASP A 921 -10.43 -26.89 -10.55
CA ASP A 921 -10.10 -28.33 -10.46
C ASP A 921 -8.74 -28.82 -9.96
N LYS A 922 -7.62 -28.09 -10.16
CA LYS A 922 -6.28 -28.61 -9.83
C LYS A 922 -6.03 -28.88 -8.34
N TYR A 923 -6.77 -28.20 -7.47
CA TYR A 923 -6.66 -28.33 -6.02
C TYR A 923 -7.92 -28.88 -5.38
N ASN A 924 -8.90 -29.41 -6.14
CA ASN A 924 -10.15 -29.92 -5.58
C ASN A 924 -9.89 -30.96 -4.48
N LEU A 925 -8.91 -31.85 -4.63
CA LEU A 925 -8.58 -32.82 -3.58
C LEU A 925 -8.06 -32.13 -2.30
N VAL A 926 -7.27 -31.07 -2.43
CA VAL A 926 -6.79 -30.28 -1.29
C VAL A 926 -7.96 -29.54 -0.66
N PHE A 927 -8.79 -28.85 -1.45
CA PHE A 927 -9.98 -28.14 -0.96
C PHE A 927 -11.06 -29.08 -0.38
N ASP A 928 -11.12 -30.32 -0.85
CA ASP A 928 -12.00 -31.37 -0.33
C ASP A 928 -11.45 -31.94 0.98
N ILE A 929 -10.14 -32.21 1.07
CA ILE A 929 -9.51 -32.86 2.23
C ILE A 929 -9.22 -31.86 3.37
N LEU A 930 -8.82 -30.64 3.04
CA LEU A 930 -8.36 -29.63 4.00
C LEU A 930 -9.41 -29.28 5.06
N PRO A 931 -10.71 -29.14 4.75
CA PRO A 931 -11.75 -29.00 5.77
C PRO A 931 -11.72 -30.13 6.80
N TYR A 932 -11.43 -31.37 6.39
CA TYR A 932 -11.34 -32.51 7.30
C TYR A 932 -10.05 -32.54 8.14
N VAL A 933 -8.91 -32.11 7.58
CA VAL A 933 -7.64 -31.98 8.33
C VAL A 933 -7.76 -30.87 9.38
N ILE A 934 -8.28 -29.72 8.97
CA ILE A 934 -8.59 -28.59 9.85
C ILE A 934 -9.58 -29.05 10.94
N MET A 935 -10.65 -29.76 10.56
CA MET A 935 -11.60 -30.36 11.50
C MET A 935 -10.91 -31.31 12.49
N GLY A 936 -9.95 -32.13 12.04
CA GLY A 936 -9.17 -33.02 12.91
C GLY A 936 -8.32 -32.28 13.94
N ILE A 937 -7.57 -31.26 13.51
CA ILE A 937 -6.74 -30.41 14.39
C ILE A 937 -7.61 -29.74 15.45
N TYR A 938 -8.76 -29.20 15.04
CA TYR A 938 -9.65 -28.54 15.98
C TYR A 938 -10.43 -29.50 16.90
N ILE A 939 -10.79 -30.71 16.46
CA ILE A 939 -11.37 -31.74 17.35
C ILE A 939 -10.37 -32.07 18.46
N ILE A 940 -9.09 -32.26 18.10
CA ILE A 940 -8.03 -32.53 19.06
C ILE A 940 -7.82 -31.33 20.00
N GLY A 941 -7.76 -30.11 19.46
CA GLY A 941 -7.64 -28.87 20.23
C GLY A 941 -8.79 -28.68 21.22
N SER A 942 -10.04 -28.97 20.80
CA SER A 942 -11.24 -28.86 21.63
C SER A 942 -11.26 -29.90 22.76
N LEU A 943 -10.86 -31.14 22.46
CA LEU A 943 -10.70 -32.20 23.47
C LEU A 943 -9.62 -31.84 24.49
N LEU A 944 -8.47 -31.32 24.03
CA LEU A 944 -7.39 -30.87 24.88
C LEU A 944 -7.81 -29.69 25.77
N MET A 945 -8.49 -28.68 25.21
CA MET A 945 -8.97 -27.52 25.98
C MET A 945 -10.02 -27.94 27.01
N GLY A 946 -10.96 -28.83 26.64
CA GLY A 946 -11.94 -29.39 27.57
C GLY A 946 -11.27 -30.17 28.72
N LEU A 947 -10.26 -30.99 28.41
CA LEU A 947 -9.47 -31.72 29.40
C LEU A 947 -8.66 -30.77 30.30
N LEU A 948 -8.11 -29.69 29.74
CA LEU A 948 -7.37 -28.66 30.46
C LEU A 948 -8.29 -27.90 31.43
N ILE A 949 -9.43 -27.36 30.96
CA ILE A 949 -10.42 -26.67 31.79
C ILE A 949 -10.89 -27.58 32.93
N TYR A 950 -11.15 -28.85 32.64
CA TYR A 950 -11.50 -29.84 33.65
C TYR A 950 -10.36 -30.07 34.65
N GLY A 951 -9.12 -30.19 34.18
CA GLY A 951 -7.92 -30.29 35.03
C GLY A 951 -7.74 -29.07 35.92
N PHE A 952 -7.89 -27.87 35.36
CA PHE A 952 -7.77 -26.59 36.07
C PHE A 952 -8.85 -26.43 37.13
N SER A 953 -10.10 -26.73 36.82
CA SER A 953 -11.20 -26.67 37.81
C SER A 953 -10.91 -27.58 39.02
N LYS A 954 -10.32 -28.76 38.80
CA LYS A 954 -9.88 -29.67 39.86
C LYS A 954 -8.70 -29.12 40.66
N ILE A 955 -7.68 -28.56 39.99
CA ILE A 955 -6.51 -27.97 40.65
C ILE A 955 -6.92 -26.76 41.49
N TYR A 956 -7.75 -25.89 40.92
CA TYR A 956 -8.33 -24.73 41.60
C TYR A 956 -9.11 -25.14 42.85
N GLY A 957 -10.04 -26.10 42.72
CA GLY A 957 -10.81 -26.61 43.85
C GLY A 957 -9.93 -27.23 44.94
N ARG A 958 -8.89 -28.00 44.56
CA ARG A 958 -7.90 -28.55 45.50
C ARG A 958 -7.10 -27.46 46.21
N THR A 959 -6.68 -26.41 45.49
CA THR A 959 -5.87 -25.31 46.02
C THR A 959 -6.65 -24.47 47.04
N ASN A 960 -7.91 -24.15 46.73
CA ASN A 960 -8.82 -23.49 47.67
C ASN A 960 -9.04 -24.32 48.92
N ARG A 961 -9.31 -25.63 48.77
CA ARG A 961 -9.48 -26.55 49.90
C ARG A 961 -8.24 -26.60 50.79
N LEU A 962 -7.06 -26.74 50.20
CA LEU A 962 -5.80 -26.77 50.95
C LEU A 962 -5.55 -25.47 51.72
N THR A 963 -5.85 -24.32 51.10
CA THR A 963 -5.63 -23.01 51.72
C THR A 963 -6.61 -22.77 52.85
N VAL A 964 -7.90 -23.07 52.66
CA VAL A 964 -8.90 -22.98 53.73
C VAL A 964 -8.58 -23.95 54.86
N ASN A 965 -8.23 -25.21 54.58
CA ASN A 965 -7.87 -26.18 55.63
C ASN A 965 -6.68 -25.72 56.45
N LYS A 966 -5.70 -25.08 55.82
CA LYS A 966 -4.56 -24.49 56.52
C LYS A 966 -4.99 -23.32 57.42
N ILE A 967 -5.86 -22.43 56.92
CA ILE A 967 -6.41 -21.31 57.71
C ILE A 967 -7.22 -21.85 58.91
N ALA A 968 -8.13 -22.80 58.65
CA ALA A 968 -8.98 -23.44 59.66
C ALA A 968 -8.16 -24.15 60.73
N LYS A 969 -7.13 -24.92 60.33
CA LYS A 969 -6.20 -25.58 61.26
C LYS A 969 -5.39 -24.58 62.10
N THR A 970 -4.97 -23.46 61.51
CA THR A 970 -4.26 -22.39 62.24
C THR A 970 -5.15 -21.72 63.29
N GLN A 971 -6.47 -21.79 63.11
CA GLN A 971 -7.48 -21.21 64.00
C GLN A 971 -8.21 -22.24 64.87
N SER A 972 -7.81 -23.52 64.84
CA SER A 972 -8.47 -24.63 65.52
C SER A 972 -9.98 -24.76 65.23
N ILE A 973 -10.39 -24.44 64.00
CA ILE A 973 -11.78 -24.57 63.52
C ILE A 973 -11.88 -25.86 62.71
N SER A 974 -12.80 -26.76 63.05
CA SER A 974 -13.14 -27.90 62.18
C SER A 974 -14.13 -27.47 61.12
N ILE A 975 -13.77 -27.62 59.85
CA ILE A 975 -14.68 -27.46 58.72
C ILE A 975 -14.88 -28.84 58.10
N ASP A 976 -16.12 -29.18 57.80
CA ASP A 976 -16.45 -30.40 57.06
C ASP A 976 -15.73 -30.40 55.70
N ASN A 977 -14.83 -31.37 55.50
CA ASN A 977 -13.99 -31.47 54.31
C ASN A 977 -14.81 -31.72 53.05
N GLU A 978 -15.95 -32.39 53.14
CA GLU A 978 -16.83 -32.68 52.02
C GLU A 978 -17.59 -31.42 51.60
N LYS A 979 -18.16 -30.70 52.58
CA LYS A 979 -18.79 -29.37 52.34
C LYS A 979 -17.79 -28.36 51.78
N LEU A 980 -16.56 -28.34 52.29
CA LEU A 980 -15.49 -27.47 51.79
C LEU A 980 -15.05 -27.84 50.38
N SER A 981 -14.93 -29.13 50.07
CA SER A 981 -14.54 -29.61 48.74
C SER A 981 -15.58 -29.18 47.71
N SER A 982 -16.86 -29.39 48.01
CA SER A 982 -17.95 -29.00 47.13
C SER A 982 -18.07 -27.48 46.99
N LEU A 983 -17.89 -26.69 48.05
CA LEU A 983 -17.86 -25.22 47.93
C LEU A 983 -16.68 -24.72 47.08
N SER A 984 -15.52 -25.36 47.21
CA SER A 984 -14.31 -24.98 46.44
C SER A 984 -14.45 -25.28 44.95
N THR A 985 -15.24 -26.29 44.58
CA THR A 985 -15.57 -26.56 43.18
C THR A 985 -16.76 -25.72 42.72
N LEU A 986 -17.73 -25.41 43.60
CA LEU A 986 -18.86 -24.52 43.29
C LEU A 986 -18.39 -23.09 43.03
N SER A 987 -17.31 -22.63 43.66
CA SER A 987 -16.81 -21.28 43.40
C SER A 987 -16.31 -21.09 41.98
N PHE A 988 -15.79 -22.15 41.35
CA PHE A 988 -15.46 -22.14 39.93
C PHE A 988 -16.70 -21.87 39.05
N LEU A 989 -17.92 -22.16 39.51
CA LEU A 989 -19.15 -21.83 38.79
C LEU A 989 -19.45 -20.33 38.79
N TRP A 990 -18.90 -19.55 39.72
CA TRP A 990 -19.17 -18.11 39.81
C TRP A 990 -18.42 -17.26 38.79
N ILE A 991 -17.43 -17.84 38.09
CA ILE A 991 -16.76 -17.22 36.94
C ILE A 991 -17.41 -17.60 35.60
N PHE A 992 -18.45 -18.42 35.63
CA PHE A 992 -19.12 -18.91 34.42
C PHE A 992 -19.69 -17.80 33.51
N PRO A 993 -20.26 -16.69 34.03
CA PRO A 993 -20.64 -15.55 33.18
C PRO A 993 -19.45 -14.91 32.45
N ILE A 994 -18.25 -14.92 33.05
CA ILE A 994 -17.02 -14.47 32.40
C ILE A 994 -16.69 -15.40 31.25
N ILE A 995 -16.73 -16.72 31.48
CA ILE A 995 -16.41 -17.70 30.43
C ILE A 995 -17.35 -17.56 29.23
N ILE A 996 -18.65 -17.31 29.46
CA ILE A 996 -19.60 -17.01 28.39
C ILE A 996 -19.25 -15.71 27.67
N PHE A 997 -19.03 -14.63 28.42
CA PHE A 997 -18.72 -13.33 27.85
C PHE A 997 -17.42 -13.36 27.03
N THR A 998 -16.38 -13.99 27.57
CA THR A 998 -15.10 -14.27 26.89
C THR A 998 -15.30 -15.08 25.61
N GLY A 999 -16.14 -16.12 25.63
CA GLY A 999 -16.43 -16.91 24.44
C GLY A 999 -17.16 -16.12 23.35
N VAL A 1000 -18.12 -15.27 23.73
CA VAL A 1000 -18.81 -14.36 22.78
C VAL A 1000 -17.85 -13.33 22.21
N LEU A 1001 -16.97 -12.76 23.03
CA LEU A 1001 -16.01 -11.76 22.57
C LEU A 1001 -15.00 -12.37 21.59
N MET A 1002 -14.46 -13.56 21.89
CA MET A 1002 -13.58 -14.29 20.96
C MET A 1002 -14.28 -14.62 19.63
N LEU A 1003 -15.60 -14.85 19.62
CA LEU A 1003 -16.37 -15.10 18.40
C LEU A 1003 -16.40 -13.88 17.48
N PHE A 1004 -16.67 -12.69 18.01
CA PHE A 1004 -16.89 -11.50 17.19
C PHE A 1004 -15.62 -10.88 16.60
N THR A 1005 -14.46 -11.24 17.14
CA THR A 1005 -13.19 -10.58 16.80
C THR A 1005 -12.18 -11.60 16.28
N THR A 1006 -11.86 -12.67 17.02
CA THR A 1006 -10.85 -13.65 16.56
C THR A 1006 -11.29 -14.43 15.33
N VAL A 1007 -12.57 -14.77 15.19
CA VAL A 1007 -13.06 -15.47 13.98
C VAL A 1007 -13.03 -14.53 12.77
N GLN A 1008 -13.33 -13.25 12.96
CA GLN A 1008 -13.31 -12.26 11.88
C GLN A 1008 -11.89 -11.93 11.44
N ASP A 1009 -10.95 -11.74 12.38
CA ASP A 1009 -9.54 -11.52 12.06
C ASP A 1009 -8.90 -12.77 11.45
N LEU A 1010 -9.26 -13.96 11.94
CA LEU A 1010 -8.84 -15.24 11.32
C LEU A 1010 -9.42 -15.42 9.91
N LYS A 1011 -10.63 -14.91 9.65
CA LYS A 1011 -11.23 -14.93 8.31
C LYS A 1011 -10.43 -14.05 7.35
N VAL A 1012 -10.11 -12.82 7.74
CA VAL A 1012 -9.27 -11.89 6.96
C VAL A 1012 -7.90 -12.50 6.74
N ALA A 1013 -7.35 -13.13 7.77
CA ALA A 1013 -6.07 -13.80 7.70
C ALA A 1013 -6.02 -15.00 6.76
N ILE A 1014 -6.99 -15.91 6.89
CA ILE A 1014 -7.10 -17.05 5.97
C ILE A 1014 -7.27 -16.52 4.55
N HIS A 1015 -8.11 -15.50 4.34
CA HIS A 1015 -8.28 -14.89 3.03
C HIS A 1015 -6.95 -14.42 2.43
N GLY A 1016 -6.20 -13.56 3.13
CA GLY A 1016 -4.89 -13.09 2.64
C GLY A 1016 -3.86 -14.22 2.47
N LEU A 1017 -3.90 -15.27 3.30
CA LEU A 1017 -3.01 -16.44 3.17
C LEU A 1017 -3.28 -17.22 1.88
N TRP A 1018 -4.42 -17.01 1.22
CA TRP A 1018 -4.79 -17.71 -0.01
C TRP A 1018 -4.86 -16.80 -1.23
N THR A 1019 -5.11 -15.49 -1.08
CA THR A 1019 -5.13 -14.53 -2.20
C THR A 1019 -3.88 -13.70 -2.37
N GLU A 1020 -3.11 -13.46 -1.30
CA GLU A 1020 -2.14 -12.36 -1.25
C GLU A 1020 -0.72 -12.82 -0.87
N LEU A 1021 -0.44 -14.13 -0.81
CA LEU A 1021 0.90 -14.62 -0.49
C LEU A 1021 1.86 -14.42 -1.66
N ASN A 1022 2.38 -13.21 -1.78
CA ASN A 1022 3.48 -12.85 -2.65
C ASN A 1022 4.83 -13.11 -1.94
N SER A 1023 4.82 -13.16 -0.61
CA SER A 1023 6.02 -13.32 0.22
C SER A 1023 5.74 -13.96 1.58
N ILE A 1024 6.81 -14.33 2.29
CA ILE A 1024 6.73 -14.78 3.70
C ILE A 1024 6.32 -13.64 4.66
N ASN A 1025 6.45 -12.38 4.22
CA ASN A 1025 6.05 -11.21 4.99
C ASN A 1025 4.52 -11.08 5.02
N ASP A 1026 3.82 -11.44 3.93
CA ASP A 1026 2.35 -11.41 3.89
C ASP A 1026 1.75 -12.44 4.86
N VAL A 1027 2.34 -13.65 4.93
CA VAL A 1027 2.04 -14.65 5.96
C VAL A 1027 2.22 -14.05 7.36
N TYR A 1028 3.30 -13.28 7.55
CA TYR A 1028 3.61 -12.67 8.83
C TYR A 1028 2.59 -11.59 9.22
N ASP A 1029 2.25 -10.66 8.33
CA ASP A 1029 1.31 -9.56 8.58
C ASP A 1029 -0.07 -10.06 8.95
N ILE A 1030 -0.52 -11.04 8.19
CA ILE A 1030 -1.75 -11.76 8.45
C ILE A 1030 -1.76 -12.40 9.84
N MET A 1031 -0.66 -13.08 10.21
CA MET A 1031 -0.55 -13.73 11.51
C MET A 1031 -0.41 -12.73 12.67
N VAL A 1032 0.22 -11.58 12.43
CA VAL A 1032 0.32 -10.46 13.37
C VAL A 1032 -1.06 -9.84 13.58
N SER A 1033 -1.85 -9.64 12.53
CA SER A 1033 -3.23 -9.14 12.63
C SER A 1033 -4.12 -10.06 13.49
N VAL A 1034 -4.06 -11.38 13.28
CA VAL A 1034 -4.76 -12.35 14.15
C VAL A 1034 -4.27 -12.26 15.59
N LEU A 1035 -2.96 -12.10 15.80
CA LEU A 1035 -2.38 -11.93 17.13
C LEU A 1035 -2.89 -10.65 17.81
N ILE A 1036 -2.96 -9.54 17.07
CA ILE A 1036 -3.51 -8.26 17.54
C ILE A 1036 -4.97 -8.45 17.98
N GLY A 1037 -5.80 -9.07 17.15
CA GLY A 1037 -7.19 -9.40 17.48
C GLY A 1037 -7.33 -10.21 18.77
N VAL A 1038 -6.52 -11.26 18.90
CA VAL A 1038 -6.44 -12.12 20.09
C VAL A 1038 -5.99 -11.34 21.33
N ILE A 1039 -5.00 -10.45 21.19
CA ILE A 1039 -4.51 -9.58 22.27
C ILE A 1039 -5.59 -8.61 22.71
N TYR A 1040 -6.29 -7.98 21.76
CA TYR A 1040 -7.38 -7.04 22.01
C TYR A 1040 -8.49 -7.72 22.83
N ASN A 1041 -8.85 -8.94 22.43
CA ASN A 1041 -9.79 -9.77 23.17
C ASN A 1041 -9.32 -10.10 24.58
N PHE A 1042 -8.06 -10.44 24.73
CA PHE A 1042 -7.49 -10.71 26.04
C PHE A 1042 -7.53 -9.47 26.94
N GLY A 1043 -7.28 -8.28 26.39
CA GLY A 1043 -7.48 -6.99 27.05
C GLY A 1043 -8.91 -6.80 27.54
N TRP A 1044 -9.90 -7.07 26.68
CA TRP A 1044 -11.32 -7.01 27.05
C TRP A 1044 -11.72 -8.05 28.11
N ILE A 1045 -11.24 -9.28 27.96
CA ILE A 1045 -11.46 -10.36 28.92
C ILE A 1045 -10.88 -9.98 30.29
N MET A 1046 -9.74 -9.29 30.31
CA MET A 1046 -9.15 -8.78 31.55
C MET A 1046 -9.98 -7.64 32.14
N LEU A 1047 -10.30 -6.62 31.35
CA LEU A 1047 -11.05 -5.46 31.79
C LEU A 1047 -12.41 -5.85 32.39
N PHE A 1048 -13.13 -6.75 31.73
CA PHE A 1048 -14.44 -7.20 32.17
C PHE A 1048 -14.38 -8.39 33.14
N GLY A 1049 -13.41 -9.29 32.99
CA GLY A 1049 -13.30 -10.50 33.83
C GLY A 1049 -12.78 -10.23 35.24
N ILE A 1050 -11.89 -9.24 35.42
CA ILE A 1050 -11.33 -8.90 36.73
C ILE A 1050 -12.43 -8.62 37.78
N PRO A 1051 -13.42 -7.73 37.55
CA PRO A 1051 -14.53 -7.50 38.49
C PRO A 1051 -15.25 -8.77 38.94
N PHE A 1052 -15.49 -9.71 38.02
CA PHE A 1052 -16.15 -10.97 38.33
C PHE A 1052 -15.25 -11.95 39.08
N ILE A 1053 -13.92 -11.94 38.83
CA ILE A 1053 -12.97 -12.71 39.64
C ILE A 1053 -12.97 -12.20 41.09
N PHE A 1054 -12.99 -10.87 41.29
CA PHE A 1054 -13.14 -10.25 42.60
C PHE A 1054 -14.46 -10.66 43.27
N LEU A 1055 -15.56 -10.63 42.50
CA LEU A 1055 -16.88 -11.05 42.97
C LEU A 1055 -16.92 -12.53 43.36
N ALA A 1056 -16.44 -13.43 42.52
CA ALA A 1056 -16.36 -14.87 42.78
C ALA A 1056 -15.51 -15.18 44.02
N SER A 1057 -14.40 -14.46 44.18
CA SER A 1057 -13.52 -14.55 45.34
C SER A 1057 -14.20 -14.10 46.64
N TRP A 1058 -14.98 -13.03 46.56
CA TRP A 1058 -15.79 -12.54 47.67
C TRP A 1058 -16.92 -13.50 48.06
N ILE A 1059 -17.61 -14.08 47.06
CA ILE A 1059 -18.66 -15.08 47.24
C ILE A 1059 -18.12 -16.32 47.94
N PHE A 1060 -16.99 -16.86 47.46
CA PHE A 1060 -16.33 -17.99 48.09
C PHE A 1060 -16.01 -17.69 49.56
N ALA A 1061 -15.45 -16.52 49.85
CA ALA A 1061 -15.14 -16.12 51.22
C ALA A 1061 -16.38 -16.00 52.12
N ARG A 1062 -17.51 -15.56 51.58
CA ARG A 1062 -18.79 -15.52 52.30
C ARG A 1062 -19.30 -16.92 52.61
N GLY A 1063 -19.17 -17.86 51.68
CA GLY A 1063 -19.51 -19.28 51.89
C GLY A 1063 -18.67 -19.93 52.98
N ILE A 1064 -17.35 -19.68 52.98
CA ILE A 1064 -16.45 -20.20 54.03
C ILE A 1064 -16.77 -19.56 55.38
N LYS A 1065 -17.10 -18.26 55.40
CA LYS A 1065 -17.57 -17.60 56.62
C LYS A 1065 -18.84 -18.29 57.17
N GLN A 1066 -19.78 -18.69 56.32
CA GLN A 1066 -20.97 -19.43 56.76
C GLN A 1066 -20.63 -20.85 57.24
N LEU A 1067 -19.85 -21.63 56.47
CA LEU A 1067 -19.43 -22.99 56.84
C LEU A 1067 -18.61 -23.06 58.14
N SER A 1068 -17.90 -21.98 58.49
CA SER A 1068 -17.13 -21.88 59.73
C SER A 1068 -17.94 -21.31 60.91
N GLU A 1069 -19.27 -21.26 60.82
CA GLU A 1069 -20.14 -20.62 61.83
C GLU A 1069 -19.74 -19.16 62.12
N ARG A 1070 -19.29 -18.44 61.09
CA ARG A 1070 -18.80 -17.06 61.14
C ARG A 1070 -17.49 -16.87 61.92
N LYS A 1071 -16.79 -17.95 62.28
CA LYS A 1071 -15.51 -17.90 63.00
C LYS A 1071 -14.36 -17.40 62.13
N ILE A 1072 -14.41 -17.59 60.80
CA ILE A 1072 -13.40 -17.06 59.87
C ILE A 1072 -13.91 -15.80 59.15
N SER A 1073 -13.12 -14.71 59.19
CA SER A 1073 -13.46 -13.45 58.54
C SER A 1073 -13.35 -13.54 57.01
N SER A 1074 -14.39 -13.07 56.31
CA SER A 1074 -14.41 -13.01 54.84
C SER A 1074 -13.27 -12.16 54.27
N LYS A 1075 -12.86 -11.07 54.96
CA LYS A 1075 -11.74 -10.19 54.57
C LYS A 1075 -10.38 -10.90 54.48
N ARG A 1076 -10.19 -12.02 55.20
CA ARG A 1076 -8.96 -12.82 55.13
C ARG A 1076 -9.04 -13.92 54.08
N ILE A 1077 -10.22 -14.48 53.83
CA ILE A 1077 -10.39 -15.65 52.96
C ILE A 1077 -10.44 -15.28 51.49
N TRP A 1078 -11.04 -14.14 51.13
CA TRP A 1078 -11.27 -13.77 49.71
C TRP A 1078 -9.97 -13.61 48.89
N LYS A 1079 -8.85 -13.31 49.55
CA LYS A 1079 -7.53 -13.23 48.90
C LYS A 1079 -7.06 -14.58 48.33
N SER A 1080 -7.49 -15.71 48.91
CA SER A 1080 -7.09 -17.06 48.50
C SER A 1080 -7.63 -17.50 47.13
N PRO A 1081 -8.95 -17.51 46.87
CA PRO A 1081 -9.49 -17.83 45.55
C PRO A 1081 -9.04 -16.83 44.50
N LEU A 1082 -8.82 -15.56 44.85
CA LEU A 1082 -8.31 -14.53 43.95
C LEU A 1082 -6.94 -14.90 43.40
N ILE A 1083 -5.99 -15.29 44.26
CA ILE A 1083 -4.68 -15.78 43.80
C ILE A 1083 -4.84 -17.04 42.95
N GLY A 1084 -5.71 -17.97 43.36
CA GLY A 1084 -5.98 -19.19 42.60
C GLY A 1084 -6.48 -18.89 41.19
N TYR A 1085 -7.37 -17.91 41.03
CA TYR A 1085 -7.86 -17.45 39.74
C TYR A 1085 -6.79 -16.73 38.93
N LEU A 1086 -6.05 -15.80 39.52
CA LEU A 1086 -4.99 -15.07 38.83
C LEU A 1086 -3.88 -16.02 38.34
N LEU A 1087 -3.47 -16.99 39.17
CA LEU A 1087 -2.47 -17.99 38.78
C LEU A 1087 -2.99 -18.91 37.67
N MET A 1088 -4.24 -19.36 37.78
CA MET A 1088 -4.87 -20.19 36.75
C MET A 1088 -4.99 -19.44 35.43
N PHE A 1089 -5.34 -18.16 35.49
CA PHE A 1089 -5.45 -17.29 34.33
C PHE A 1089 -4.10 -17.07 33.64
N VAL A 1090 -3.03 -16.80 34.42
CA VAL A 1090 -1.65 -16.72 33.90
C VAL A 1090 -1.22 -18.04 33.25
N VAL A 1091 -1.52 -19.19 33.87
CA VAL A 1091 -1.14 -20.49 33.31
C VAL A 1091 -1.92 -20.81 32.03
N LEU A 1092 -3.23 -20.52 31.99
CA LEU A 1092 -4.06 -20.67 30.79
C LEU A 1092 -3.56 -19.78 29.65
N PHE A 1093 -3.19 -18.54 29.97
CA PHE A 1093 -2.61 -17.61 29.01
C PHE A 1093 -1.27 -18.11 28.47
N LEU A 1094 -0.36 -18.58 29.34
CA LEU A 1094 0.93 -19.14 28.91
C LEU A 1094 0.76 -20.42 28.06
N LEU A 1095 -0.20 -21.29 28.40
CA LEU A 1095 -0.52 -22.48 27.59
C LEU A 1095 -1.09 -22.10 26.23
N TYR A 1096 -1.96 -21.10 26.18
CA TYR A 1096 -2.48 -20.57 24.93
C TYR A 1096 -1.37 -19.99 24.05
N MET A 1097 -0.48 -19.16 24.63
CA MET A 1097 0.69 -18.62 23.93
C MET A 1097 1.61 -19.73 23.41
N MET A 1098 1.87 -20.78 24.19
CA MET A 1098 2.66 -21.92 23.73
C MET A 1098 1.99 -22.71 22.60
N LEU A 1099 0.68 -22.97 22.69
CA LEU A 1099 -0.08 -23.64 21.63
C LEU A 1099 -0.11 -22.80 20.35
N TYR A 1100 -0.24 -21.48 20.48
CA TYR A 1100 -0.16 -20.54 19.36
C TYR A 1100 1.24 -20.53 18.73
N ILE A 1101 2.32 -20.46 19.52
CA ILE A 1101 3.70 -20.54 19.01
C ILE A 1101 3.92 -21.88 18.30
N ALA A 1102 3.46 -22.99 18.87
CA ALA A 1102 3.57 -24.30 18.22
C ALA A 1102 2.76 -24.37 16.92
N PHE A 1103 1.56 -23.79 16.90
CA PHE A 1103 0.73 -23.67 15.70
C PHE A 1103 1.42 -22.80 14.65
N LYS A 1104 2.01 -21.67 15.04
CA LYS A 1104 2.83 -20.79 14.20
C LYS A 1104 4.01 -21.56 13.62
N SER A 1105 4.77 -22.28 14.43
CA SER A 1105 5.91 -23.07 13.93
C SER A 1105 5.49 -24.15 12.94
N VAL A 1106 4.36 -24.83 13.17
CA VAL A 1106 3.86 -25.88 12.25
C VAL A 1106 3.31 -25.29 10.96
N PHE A 1107 2.52 -24.22 11.01
CA PHE A 1107 1.99 -23.57 9.82
C PHE A 1107 3.10 -22.90 9.01
N SER A 1108 4.03 -22.17 9.66
CA SER A 1108 5.21 -21.63 8.99
C SER A 1108 6.05 -22.73 8.33
N LEU A 1109 6.19 -23.91 8.94
CA LEU A 1109 6.87 -25.04 8.32
C LEU A 1109 6.12 -25.60 7.10
N ILE A 1110 4.79 -25.71 7.17
CA ILE A 1110 3.95 -26.20 6.06
C ILE A 1110 3.92 -25.19 4.91
N SER A 1111 3.82 -23.89 5.20
CA SER A 1111 3.83 -22.84 4.17
C SER A 1111 5.21 -22.68 3.54
N ILE A 1112 6.30 -22.84 4.29
CA ILE A 1112 7.65 -22.91 3.71
C ILE A 1112 7.79 -24.14 2.78
N GLU A 1113 7.25 -25.30 3.15
CA GLU A 1113 7.37 -26.52 2.32
C GLU A 1113 6.46 -26.51 1.07
N ALA A 1114 5.33 -25.78 1.13
CA ALA A 1114 4.38 -25.61 0.02
C ALA A 1114 4.69 -24.42 -0.92
N ILE A 1115 5.54 -23.48 -0.49
CA ILE A 1115 6.07 -22.39 -1.33
C ILE A 1115 7.37 -22.82 -2.01
N VAL A 1116 8.14 -23.72 -1.39
CA VAL A 1116 9.43 -24.20 -1.91
C VAL A 1116 9.30 -25.40 -2.87
N ASN A 1117 8.14 -26.07 -2.94
CA ASN A 1117 7.86 -27.17 -3.88
C ASN A 1117 6.50 -26.99 -4.55
#